data_AF-A0A7X6V7K1-F1
#
_entry.id   AF-A0A7X6V7K1-F1
#
_cell.length_a   1.000
_cell.length_b   1.000
_cell.length_c   1.000
_cell.angle_alpha   90.00
_cell.angle_beta   90.00
_cell.angle_gamma   90.00
#
_symmetry.space_group_name_H-M   'P 1'
#
loop_
_entity.id
_entity.type
_entity.pdbx_description
1 polymer ?
#
loop_
_entity_poly.entity_id
_entity_poly.type
_entity_poly.pdbx_seq_one_letter_code
_entity_poly.pdbx_strand_id
1 'polypeptide(L)'
;MCRVGTRAAKSVDPNLEIQLAGGLWPHNFRIDLLNSGVQEYIDVLPVHYATFASIDEARRDLAARAAGHVAVIDNETASGMSTWNMDPAQTLEKSVGQCRHVMERWPDVLSAGASRVVYFGGQPNPAGNWTYLLDDTTPRPVAVTLAVVQGKLAYAKPVGKFYLGEAEINLFESPEGESIVFLKVAGKSGVSVELPAKKALTVTDYQGNERDVEGKTIVAGEMPVIVEGTDLDALKMHVVATVGRSTIPAPVPQHVAEAGDTILVPVRLHNAYSSKKEFTLTPSAVGWGTAEPCTVSLEAGESRFIELAFIRKEGAELPSTTDMLLNVASSGLQTVQKPFMLYITDDSTIGNLLKNGDFEDGLSNWSGNGLCVKDPEVPGNHVLKLPGTGNWAQTYQSVNIPVPGQTYLYTAWVWSRGMDSGSNMGTVNKDGTKRDYYMPDVFSTGATGTSYWRFFAKRVNTTDQIESVHFQPVGKGGSENWTLYDNLMVTLYRGTDHVAFAVRDDIDKSSPIPLLCDNQIKVEKGYNWTPDSLSGRATFAWDDKALLFKVVVVDDKFVTSPVVSGSGEETLRGDAVALSIFPRMGIDRLETDQLRWYISNAGPGGGSGEHTIFRPAKYSLGVKSGHLAKDSSLYSLDITRDGTRTTYMLRIPWEEIPGFSPAKGATFGCTIELIDCDVPGGPVGRMLWGGGLRETPGDCGLVTLLP
;
A
#
# COMPACT_ATOMS: atom_id res chain seq x y z
N MET A 1 -8.15 -27.88 -20.50
CA MET A 1 -9.55 -27.71 -20.92
C MET A 1 -9.72 -26.59 -21.93
N CYS A 2 -9.20 -25.38 -21.67
CA CYS A 2 -9.31 -24.22 -22.57
C CYS A 2 -8.99 -24.55 -24.04
N ARG A 3 -7.80 -25.11 -24.33
CA ARG A 3 -7.42 -25.57 -25.67
C ARG A 3 -8.49 -26.40 -26.40
N VAL A 4 -9.14 -27.33 -25.70
CA VAL A 4 -10.16 -28.21 -26.28
C VAL A 4 -11.44 -27.42 -26.54
N GLY A 5 -11.89 -26.62 -25.56
CA GLY A 5 -13.07 -25.76 -25.68
C GLY A 5 -12.94 -24.75 -26.82
N THR A 6 -11.81 -24.05 -26.90
CA THR A 6 -11.50 -23.08 -27.97
C THR A 6 -11.53 -23.73 -29.34
N ARG A 7 -10.87 -24.89 -29.51
CA ARG A 7 -10.86 -25.60 -30.80
C ARG A 7 -12.26 -26.06 -31.19
N ALA A 8 -13.05 -26.56 -30.24
CA ALA A 8 -14.42 -26.97 -30.50
C ALA A 8 -15.29 -25.79 -30.93
N ALA A 9 -15.27 -24.68 -30.18
CA ALA A 9 -16.03 -23.47 -30.50
C ALA A 9 -15.64 -22.88 -31.86
N LYS A 10 -14.32 -22.70 -32.09
CA LYS A 10 -13.79 -22.16 -33.36
C LYS A 10 -14.01 -23.10 -34.56
N SER A 11 -14.23 -24.40 -34.34
CA SER A 11 -14.60 -25.33 -35.43
C SER A 11 -16.05 -25.14 -35.91
N VAL A 12 -16.91 -24.58 -35.06
CA VAL A 12 -18.29 -24.21 -35.42
C VAL A 12 -18.30 -22.84 -36.07
N ASP A 13 -17.64 -21.85 -35.45
CA ASP A 13 -17.48 -20.51 -36.01
C ASP A 13 -16.11 -19.92 -35.60
N PRO A 14 -15.19 -19.72 -36.56
CA PRO A 14 -13.85 -19.20 -36.27
C PRO A 14 -13.85 -17.74 -35.76
N ASN A 15 -14.95 -17.00 -35.91
CA ASN A 15 -15.07 -15.61 -35.48
C ASN A 15 -15.52 -15.44 -34.02
N LEU A 16 -15.93 -16.52 -33.34
CA LEU A 16 -16.36 -16.45 -31.94
C LEU A 16 -15.23 -15.97 -31.03
N GLU A 17 -15.42 -14.89 -30.29
CA GLU A 17 -14.47 -14.48 -29.25
C GLU A 17 -14.54 -15.44 -28.05
N ILE A 18 -13.42 -16.05 -27.69
CA ILE A 18 -13.32 -17.01 -26.60
C ILE A 18 -12.81 -16.30 -25.35
N GLN A 19 -13.71 -16.10 -24.40
CA GLN A 19 -13.40 -15.58 -23.08
C GLN A 19 -13.01 -16.72 -22.13
N LEU A 20 -12.02 -16.49 -21.28
CA LEU A 20 -11.80 -17.36 -20.12
C LEU A 20 -12.99 -17.25 -19.14
N ALA A 21 -13.27 -18.32 -18.39
CA ALA A 21 -14.35 -18.32 -17.41
C ALA A 21 -13.88 -17.74 -16.06
N GLY A 22 -14.76 -17.00 -15.38
CA GLY A 22 -14.55 -16.44 -14.05
C GLY A 22 -13.74 -15.13 -14.02
N GLY A 23 -13.57 -14.54 -12.84
CA GLY A 23 -12.85 -13.26 -12.64
C GLY A 23 -11.36 -13.37 -12.36
N LEU A 24 -10.83 -14.61 -12.34
CA LEU A 24 -9.41 -14.94 -12.19
C LEU A 24 -8.77 -14.30 -10.95
N TRP A 25 -9.42 -14.49 -9.81
CA TRP A 25 -8.92 -14.09 -8.50
C TRP A 25 -8.52 -15.32 -7.67
N PRO A 26 -7.49 -15.23 -6.80
CA PRO A 26 -6.58 -14.09 -6.60
C PRO A 26 -5.60 -13.88 -7.76
N HIS A 27 -4.85 -12.79 -7.74
CA HIS A 27 -3.92 -12.44 -8.82
C HIS A 27 -2.97 -13.60 -9.16
N ASN A 28 -2.45 -14.31 -8.16
CA ASN A 28 -1.63 -15.52 -8.34
C ASN A 28 -2.34 -16.61 -9.18
N PHE A 29 -3.65 -16.81 -9.03
CA PHE A 29 -4.39 -17.74 -9.88
C PHE A 29 -4.39 -17.31 -11.35
N ARG A 30 -4.58 -16.01 -11.65
CA ARG A 30 -4.45 -15.47 -13.01
C ARG A 30 -3.04 -15.70 -13.57
N ILE A 31 -2.02 -15.43 -12.78
CA ILE A 31 -0.61 -15.60 -13.16
C ILE A 31 -0.29 -17.06 -13.46
N ASP A 32 -0.75 -18.01 -12.66
CA ASP A 32 -0.51 -19.44 -12.88
C ASP A 32 -1.12 -19.93 -14.19
N LEU A 33 -2.32 -19.48 -14.53
CA LEU A 33 -2.97 -19.80 -15.80
C LEU A 33 -2.21 -19.21 -17.00
N LEU A 34 -1.77 -17.97 -16.89
CA LEU A 34 -0.97 -17.30 -17.94
C LEU A 34 0.42 -17.95 -18.09
N ASN A 35 1.06 -18.35 -17.00
CA ASN A 35 2.31 -19.11 -17.03
C ASN A 35 2.13 -20.50 -17.66
N SER A 36 0.94 -21.07 -17.52
CA SER A 36 0.56 -22.35 -18.14
C SER A 36 0.19 -22.23 -19.63
N GLY A 37 0.25 -21.02 -20.22
CA GLY A 37 0.00 -20.80 -21.64
C GLY A 37 -1.48 -20.61 -22.03
N VAL A 38 -2.37 -20.26 -21.09
CA VAL A 38 -3.82 -20.11 -21.40
C VAL A 38 -4.10 -19.03 -22.47
N GLN A 39 -3.26 -18.01 -22.56
CA GLN A 39 -3.33 -16.89 -23.52
C GLN A 39 -3.28 -17.32 -25.00
N GLU A 40 -2.77 -18.51 -25.29
CA GLU A 40 -2.79 -19.07 -26.66
C GLU A 40 -4.19 -19.53 -27.10
N TYR A 41 -5.11 -19.68 -26.14
CA TYR A 41 -6.41 -20.31 -26.34
C TYR A 41 -7.58 -19.40 -26.00
N ILE A 42 -7.34 -18.13 -25.68
CA ILE A 42 -8.39 -17.16 -25.37
C ILE A 42 -8.19 -15.90 -26.21
N ASP A 43 -9.29 -15.27 -26.56
CA ASP A 43 -9.32 -13.94 -27.18
C ASP A 43 -9.50 -12.85 -26.11
N VAL A 44 -10.08 -13.21 -24.95
CA VAL A 44 -10.44 -12.27 -23.89
C VAL A 44 -10.06 -12.79 -22.50
N LEU A 45 -9.35 -11.96 -21.75
CA LEU A 45 -9.02 -12.13 -20.34
C LEU A 45 -10.03 -11.33 -19.47
N PRO A 46 -10.93 -12.01 -18.75
CA PRO A 46 -11.89 -11.38 -17.84
C PRO A 46 -11.24 -10.87 -16.55
N VAL A 47 -11.80 -9.80 -16.01
CA VAL A 47 -11.60 -9.31 -14.65
C VAL A 47 -12.97 -9.00 -14.06
N HIS A 48 -13.22 -9.34 -12.79
CA HIS A 48 -14.48 -9.00 -12.11
C HIS A 48 -14.29 -7.77 -11.21
N TYR A 49 -15.32 -6.92 -11.15
CA TYR A 49 -15.40 -5.74 -10.28
C TYR A 49 -14.17 -4.83 -10.38
N ALA A 50 -13.73 -4.61 -11.62
CA ALA A 50 -12.42 -4.06 -11.91
C ALA A 50 -12.25 -2.59 -11.46
N THR A 51 -11.00 -2.17 -11.39
CA THR A 51 -10.55 -0.79 -11.20
C THR A 51 -9.56 -0.43 -12.30
N PHE A 52 -9.20 0.84 -12.43
CA PHE A 52 -8.12 1.23 -13.33
C PHE A 52 -6.85 0.39 -13.13
N ALA A 53 -6.46 0.22 -11.86
CA ALA A 53 -5.29 -0.55 -11.48
C ALA A 53 -5.37 -2.02 -11.92
N SER A 54 -6.53 -2.66 -11.75
CA SER A 54 -6.67 -4.08 -12.06
C SER A 54 -6.69 -4.38 -13.55
N ILE A 55 -7.24 -3.46 -14.35
CA ILE A 55 -7.16 -3.54 -15.81
C ILE A 55 -5.73 -3.29 -16.29
N ASP A 56 -5.06 -2.25 -15.78
CA ASP A 56 -3.66 -1.95 -16.12
C ASP A 56 -2.74 -3.14 -15.77
N GLU A 57 -2.91 -3.74 -14.59
CA GLU A 57 -2.15 -4.91 -14.16
C GLU A 57 -2.40 -6.12 -15.07
N ALA A 58 -3.67 -6.45 -15.37
CA ALA A 58 -4.00 -7.56 -16.27
C ALA A 58 -3.41 -7.36 -17.68
N ARG A 59 -3.41 -6.12 -18.19
CA ARG A 59 -2.76 -5.79 -19.48
C ARG A 59 -1.24 -5.94 -19.40
N ARG A 60 -0.61 -5.54 -18.30
CA ARG A 60 0.83 -5.75 -18.06
C ARG A 60 1.18 -7.23 -17.95
N ASP A 61 0.35 -8.04 -17.31
CA ASP A 61 0.53 -9.48 -17.19
C ASP A 61 0.52 -10.17 -18.56
N LEU A 62 -0.38 -9.74 -19.46
CA LEU A 62 -0.42 -10.19 -20.84
C LEU A 62 0.80 -9.70 -21.63
N ALA A 63 1.16 -8.42 -21.51
CA ALA A 63 2.30 -7.83 -22.20
C ALA A 63 3.63 -8.53 -21.82
N ALA A 64 3.82 -8.86 -20.53
CA ALA A 64 4.99 -9.61 -20.04
C ALA A 64 5.13 -11.00 -20.67
N ARG A 65 4.06 -11.52 -21.29
CA ARG A 65 4.00 -12.82 -21.97
C ARG A 65 3.77 -12.68 -23.47
N ALA A 66 4.04 -11.48 -24.02
CA ALA A 66 3.84 -11.14 -25.43
C ALA A 66 2.42 -11.43 -25.96
N ALA A 67 1.41 -11.36 -25.09
CA ALA A 67 0.02 -11.72 -25.38
C ALA A 67 -0.86 -10.48 -25.69
N GLY A 68 -0.30 -9.51 -26.43
CA GLY A 68 -0.99 -8.26 -26.75
C GLY A 68 -2.25 -8.41 -27.63
N HIS A 69 -2.48 -9.60 -28.20
CA HIS A 69 -3.69 -9.93 -28.94
C HIS A 69 -4.90 -10.23 -28.04
N VAL A 70 -4.69 -10.54 -26.76
CA VAL A 70 -5.78 -10.83 -25.81
C VAL A 70 -6.35 -9.53 -25.25
N ALA A 71 -7.64 -9.31 -25.42
CA ALA A 71 -8.33 -8.16 -24.86
C ALA A 71 -8.58 -8.36 -23.35
N VAL A 72 -8.64 -7.26 -22.58
CA VAL A 72 -9.05 -7.29 -21.17
C VAL A 72 -10.43 -6.66 -21.05
N ILE A 73 -11.34 -7.31 -20.33
CA ILE A 73 -12.69 -6.78 -20.07
C ILE A 73 -13.03 -6.87 -18.58
N ASP A 74 -13.85 -5.93 -18.11
CA ASP A 74 -14.59 -6.11 -16.85
C ASP A 74 -15.89 -6.85 -17.18
N ASN A 75 -15.90 -8.18 -17.13
CA ASN A 75 -17.05 -8.98 -17.56
C ASN A 75 -18.11 -9.17 -16.46
N GLU A 76 -17.89 -8.62 -15.27
CA GLU A 76 -18.84 -8.73 -14.17
C GLU A 76 -18.63 -7.59 -13.17
N THR A 77 -19.48 -6.55 -13.21
CA THR A 77 -19.40 -5.45 -12.24
C THR A 77 -20.77 -4.88 -11.89
N ALA A 78 -21.03 -4.68 -10.60
CA ALA A 78 -22.20 -3.98 -10.07
C ALA A 78 -22.02 -3.73 -8.57
N SER A 79 -22.80 -2.81 -7.99
CA SER A 79 -22.94 -2.73 -6.53
C SER A 79 -24.19 -3.49 -6.10
N GLY A 80 -24.01 -4.44 -5.18
CA GLY A 80 -25.13 -5.15 -4.57
C GLY A 80 -25.89 -4.23 -3.61
N MET A 81 -27.21 -4.37 -3.57
CA MET A 81 -28.09 -3.71 -2.61
C MET A 81 -29.02 -4.75 -1.99
N SER A 82 -29.44 -4.58 -0.75
CA SER A 82 -30.57 -5.32 -0.18
C SER A 82 -31.54 -4.32 0.37
N THR A 83 -32.81 -4.38 -0.05
CA THR A 83 -33.86 -3.44 0.37
C THR A 83 -34.89 -4.10 1.28
N TRP A 84 -34.60 -5.31 1.77
CA TRP A 84 -35.44 -6.02 2.73
C TRP A 84 -35.69 -5.17 3.97
N ASN A 85 -36.97 -5.00 4.32
CA ASN A 85 -37.44 -4.22 5.48
C ASN A 85 -36.99 -2.75 5.49
N MET A 86 -36.62 -2.19 4.34
CA MET A 86 -36.34 -0.76 4.23
C MET A 86 -37.60 0.00 3.86
N ASP A 87 -37.75 1.19 4.41
CA ASP A 87 -38.75 2.12 3.89
C ASP A 87 -38.32 2.64 2.49
N PRO A 88 -39.25 3.26 1.74
CA PRO A 88 -38.94 3.76 0.40
C PRO A 88 -37.82 4.81 0.34
N ALA A 89 -37.67 5.66 1.37
CA ALA A 89 -36.65 6.70 1.39
C ALA A 89 -35.25 6.10 1.57
N GLN A 90 -35.10 5.16 2.51
CA GLN A 90 -33.87 4.38 2.71
C GLN A 90 -33.52 3.55 1.47
N THR A 91 -34.52 2.98 0.81
CA THR A 91 -34.33 2.23 -0.45
C THR A 91 -33.75 3.11 -1.55
N LEU A 92 -34.29 4.34 -1.69
CA LEU A 92 -33.78 5.30 -2.67
C LEU A 92 -32.35 5.72 -2.34
N GLU A 93 -32.07 6.07 -1.08
CA GLU A 93 -30.73 6.44 -0.61
C GLU A 93 -29.70 5.33 -0.88
N LYS A 94 -30.02 4.07 -0.57
CA LYS A 94 -29.14 2.94 -0.88
C LYS A 94 -28.97 2.70 -2.37
N SER A 95 -29.99 2.95 -3.18
CA SER A 95 -29.94 2.78 -4.63
C SER A 95 -28.92 3.73 -5.29
N VAL A 96 -28.67 4.90 -4.68
CA VAL A 96 -27.63 5.84 -5.14
C VAL A 96 -26.24 5.22 -5.14
N GLY A 97 -25.97 4.25 -4.25
CA GLY A 97 -24.70 3.51 -4.24
C GLY A 97 -24.45 2.73 -5.53
N GLN A 98 -25.50 2.17 -6.13
CA GLN A 98 -25.41 1.48 -7.43
C GLN A 98 -25.12 2.48 -8.56
N CYS A 99 -25.78 3.64 -8.55
CA CYS A 99 -25.51 4.71 -9.51
C CYS A 99 -24.08 5.21 -9.40
N ARG A 100 -23.60 5.46 -8.17
CA ARG A 100 -22.22 5.89 -7.90
C ARG A 100 -21.22 4.89 -8.45
N HIS A 101 -21.44 3.59 -8.22
CA HIS A 101 -20.58 2.53 -8.76
C HIS A 101 -20.43 2.62 -10.28
N VAL A 102 -21.53 2.82 -11.02
CA VAL A 102 -21.48 2.97 -12.49
C VAL A 102 -20.71 4.24 -12.88
N MET A 103 -21.04 5.38 -12.26
CA MET A 103 -20.41 6.68 -12.55
C MET A 103 -18.91 6.71 -12.21
N GLU A 104 -18.46 5.91 -11.25
CA GLU A 104 -17.05 5.81 -10.88
C GLU A 104 -16.30 4.75 -11.67
N ARG A 105 -16.83 3.52 -11.75
CA ARG A 105 -16.05 2.36 -12.21
C ARG A 105 -15.93 2.30 -13.71
N TRP A 106 -17.00 2.59 -14.44
CA TRP A 106 -17.01 2.46 -15.89
C TRP A 106 -16.01 3.41 -16.56
N PRO A 107 -16.03 4.73 -16.28
CA PRO A 107 -15.02 5.61 -16.85
C PRO A 107 -13.60 5.26 -16.39
N ASP A 108 -13.42 4.76 -15.17
CA ASP A 108 -12.11 4.37 -14.62
C ASP A 108 -11.50 3.17 -15.37
N VAL A 109 -12.27 2.08 -15.55
CA VAL A 109 -11.77 0.86 -16.21
C VAL A 109 -11.63 1.04 -17.73
N LEU A 110 -12.51 1.82 -18.36
CA LEU A 110 -12.40 2.17 -19.78
C LEU A 110 -11.16 3.05 -20.03
N SER A 111 -10.87 3.99 -19.12
CA SER A 111 -9.65 4.82 -19.19
C SER A 111 -8.37 3.99 -19.02
N ALA A 112 -8.43 2.88 -18.29
CA ALA A 112 -7.32 1.92 -18.20
C ALA A 112 -7.18 1.02 -19.44
N GLY A 113 -8.13 1.08 -20.38
CA GLY A 113 -8.13 0.34 -21.63
C GLY A 113 -8.83 -1.01 -21.58
N ALA A 114 -9.81 -1.19 -20.68
CA ALA A 114 -10.76 -2.29 -20.80
C ALA A 114 -11.52 -2.13 -22.13
N SER A 115 -11.66 -3.20 -22.91
CA SER A 115 -12.37 -3.12 -24.19
C SER A 115 -13.88 -3.12 -24.04
N ARG A 116 -14.40 -3.70 -22.94
CA ARG A 116 -15.83 -3.78 -22.59
C ARG A 116 -16.01 -3.82 -21.08
N VAL A 117 -17.19 -3.39 -20.64
CA VAL A 117 -17.68 -3.48 -19.25
C VAL A 117 -19.06 -4.11 -19.28
N VAL A 118 -19.31 -5.11 -18.44
CA VAL A 118 -20.59 -5.82 -18.36
C VAL A 118 -21.19 -5.60 -16.97
N TYR A 119 -22.38 -5.00 -16.94
CA TYR A 119 -23.13 -4.84 -15.70
C TYR A 119 -23.65 -6.20 -15.22
N PHE A 120 -23.34 -6.58 -13.98
CA PHE A 120 -23.84 -7.83 -13.39
C PHE A 120 -25.27 -7.66 -12.89
N GLY A 121 -26.21 -8.42 -13.44
CA GLY A 121 -27.63 -8.38 -13.04
C GLY A 121 -28.57 -8.40 -14.23
N GLY A 122 -29.69 -7.69 -14.12
CA GLY A 122 -30.68 -7.52 -15.20
C GLY A 122 -31.90 -8.42 -15.11
N GLN A 123 -31.94 -9.34 -14.14
CA GLN A 123 -33.18 -10.02 -13.78
C GLN A 123 -33.97 -9.19 -12.76
N PRO A 124 -35.29 -9.04 -12.93
CA PRO A 124 -36.15 -8.38 -11.96
C PRO A 124 -36.02 -8.97 -10.56
N ASN A 125 -35.86 -8.10 -9.55
CA ASN A 125 -35.88 -8.51 -8.16
C ASN A 125 -36.34 -7.34 -7.28
N PRO A 126 -37.53 -7.42 -6.67
CA PRO A 126 -38.09 -6.32 -5.90
C PRO A 126 -37.31 -6.03 -4.61
N ALA A 127 -36.65 -7.04 -4.04
CA ALA A 127 -35.86 -6.92 -2.82
C ALA A 127 -34.43 -6.37 -3.03
N GLY A 128 -34.09 -5.99 -4.26
CA GLY A 128 -32.77 -5.48 -4.62
C GLY A 128 -31.91 -6.56 -5.25
N ASN A 129 -30.68 -6.68 -4.77
CA ASN A 129 -29.54 -7.41 -5.29
C ASN A 129 -28.65 -6.56 -6.23
N TRP A 130 -28.03 -7.16 -7.24
CA TRP A 130 -27.25 -6.43 -8.25
C TRP A 130 -28.11 -5.85 -9.39
N THR A 131 -29.40 -6.14 -9.44
CA THR A 131 -30.26 -5.79 -10.58
C THR A 131 -30.51 -4.29 -10.74
N TYR A 132 -30.73 -3.87 -11.99
CA TYR A 132 -31.21 -2.55 -12.37
C TYR A 132 -32.73 -2.48 -12.58
N LEU A 133 -33.46 -3.58 -12.37
CA LEU A 133 -34.92 -3.66 -12.51
C LEU A 133 -35.60 -4.04 -11.17
N LEU A 134 -36.71 -3.39 -10.85
CA LEU A 134 -37.56 -3.75 -9.69
C LEU A 134 -38.43 -4.97 -10.02
N ASP A 135 -39.13 -4.90 -11.14
CA ASP A 135 -39.98 -5.93 -11.75
C ASP A 135 -39.68 -5.98 -13.27
N ASP A 136 -40.45 -6.72 -14.06
CA ASP A 136 -40.22 -6.88 -15.49
C ASP A 136 -40.23 -5.57 -16.30
N THR A 137 -40.82 -4.49 -15.77
CA THR A 137 -41.00 -3.23 -16.53
C THR A 137 -40.53 -1.97 -15.81
N THR A 138 -40.17 -2.06 -14.52
CA THR A 138 -39.89 -0.88 -13.69
C THR A 138 -38.38 -0.72 -13.47
N PRO A 139 -37.73 0.31 -14.05
CA PRO A 139 -36.32 0.58 -13.84
C PRO A 139 -36.02 1.07 -12.42
N ARG A 140 -34.88 0.66 -11.88
CA ARG A 140 -34.26 1.28 -10.70
C ARG A 140 -33.48 2.54 -11.11
N PRO A 141 -33.12 3.44 -10.18
CA PRO A 141 -32.30 4.61 -10.49
C PRO A 141 -31.01 4.29 -11.28
N VAL A 142 -30.37 3.15 -11.00
CA VAL A 142 -29.16 2.72 -11.72
C VAL A 142 -29.40 2.38 -13.18
N ALA A 143 -30.62 1.97 -13.59
CA ALA A 143 -30.94 1.77 -15.01
C ALA A 143 -30.86 3.10 -15.79
N VAL A 144 -31.31 4.20 -15.18
CA VAL A 144 -31.17 5.54 -15.75
C VAL A 144 -29.70 5.92 -15.82
N THR A 145 -28.92 5.68 -14.76
CA THR A 145 -27.47 5.94 -14.76
C THR A 145 -26.75 5.15 -15.86
N LEU A 146 -27.09 3.88 -16.06
CA LEU A 146 -26.56 3.07 -17.16
C LEU A 146 -26.87 3.70 -18.52
N ALA A 147 -28.11 4.14 -18.74
CA ALA A 147 -28.51 4.82 -19.97
C ALA A 147 -27.76 6.14 -20.19
N VAL A 148 -27.56 6.93 -19.13
CA VAL A 148 -26.79 8.19 -19.18
C VAL A 148 -25.33 7.94 -19.53
N VAL A 149 -24.66 7.05 -18.80
CA VAL A 149 -23.24 6.73 -19.03
C VAL A 149 -23.04 6.11 -20.41
N GLN A 150 -23.90 5.18 -20.83
CA GLN A 150 -23.86 4.61 -22.17
C GLN A 150 -24.10 5.68 -23.23
N GLY A 151 -25.09 6.57 -23.04
CA GLY A 151 -25.39 7.65 -23.98
C GLY A 151 -24.22 8.62 -24.17
N LYS A 152 -23.45 8.90 -23.11
CA LYS A 152 -22.27 9.77 -23.20
C LYS A 152 -21.02 9.02 -23.70
N LEU A 153 -20.83 7.74 -23.35
CA LEU A 153 -19.57 7.01 -23.65
C LEU A 153 -19.62 6.07 -24.86
N ALA A 154 -20.78 5.75 -25.45
CA ALA A 154 -20.94 4.64 -26.41
C ALA A 154 -19.86 4.55 -27.51
N TYR A 155 -19.38 5.69 -28.00
CA TYR A 155 -18.33 5.76 -29.02
C TYR A 155 -17.19 6.69 -28.63
N ALA A 156 -17.13 7.11 -27.36
CA ALA A 156 -16.11 8.00 -26.88
C ALA A 156 -14.78 7.24 -26.72
N LYS A 157 -13.70 7.83 -27.20
CA LYS A 157 -12.35 7.28 -27.05
C LYS A 157 -11.78 7.70 -25.69
N PRO A 158 -11.25 6.77 -24.88
CA PRO A 158 -10.53 7.15 -23.66
C PRO A 158 -9.27 7.95 -24.02
N VAL A 159 -9.09 9.08 -23.34
CA VAL A 159 -7.91 9.95 -23.49
C VAL A 159 -6.95 9.75 -22.32
N GLY A 160 -7.47 9.71 -21.10
CA GLY A 160 -6.67 9.41 -19.91
C GLY A 160 -7.28 9.88 -18.61
N LYS A 161 -6.57 9.59 -17.51
CA LYS A 161 -6.94 9.95 -16.14
C LYS A 161 -5.91 10.93 -15.56
N PHE A 162 -6.35 11.91 -14.78
CA PHE A 162 -5.47 12.86 -14.08
C PHE A 162 -6.19 13.57 -12.92
N TYR A 163 -5.44 14.41 -12.20
CA TYR A 163 -5.97 15.27 -11.14
C TYR A 163 -5.84 16.75 -11.50
N LEU A 164 -6.85 17.54 -11.09
CA LEU A 164 -6.83 19.00 -11.00
C LEU A 164 -7.05 19.40 -9.55
N GLY A 165 -5.96 19.75 -8.86
CA GLY A 165 -6.00 19.84 -7.40
C GLY A 165 -6.42 18.48 -6.81
N GLU A 166 -7.51 18.46 -6.06
CA GLU A 166 -8.07 17.24 -5.47
C GLU A 166 -9.12 16.54 -6.36
N ALA A 167 -9.51 17.16 -7.48
CA ALA A 167 -10.52 16.59 -8.37
C ALA A 167 -9.90 15.52 -9.27
N GLU A 168 -10.48 14.33 -9.23
CA GLU A 168 -10.15 13.23 -10.14
C GLU A 168 -10.95 13.36 -11.43
N ILE A 169 -10.26 13.28 -12.56
CA ILE A 169 -10.85 13.41 -13.89
C ILE A 169 -10.52 12.18 -14.73
N ASN A 170 -11.55 11.58 -15.31
CA ASN A 170 -11.42 10.68 -16.47
C ASN A 170 -11.89 11.45 -17.71
N LEU A 171 -11.00 11.55 -18.70
CA LEU A 171 -11.22 12.31 -19.93
C LEU A 171 -11.44 11.37 -21.10
N PHE A 172 -12.49 11.65 -21.85
CA PHE A 172 -12.85 11.00 -23.10
C PHE A 172 -13.00 12.02 -24.22
N GLU A 173 -12.83 11.56 -25.44
CA GLU A 173 -13.03 12.31 -26.68
C GLU A 173 -14.21 11.69 -27.43
N SER A 174 -15.26 12.46 -27.66
CA SER A 174 -16.42 12.00 -28.45
C SER A 174 -16.03 11.77 -29.91
N PRO A 175 -16.86 11.06 -30.70
CA PRO A 175 -16.64 10.92 -32.15
C PRO A 175 -16.54 12.24 -32.90
N GLU A 176 -17.19 13.29 -32.39
CA GLU A 176 -17.18 14.65 -32.93
C GLU A 176 -15.92 15.44 -32.51
N GLY A 177 -15.03 14.86 -31.69
CA GLY A 177 -13.82 15.52 -31.20
C GLY A 177 -14.06 16.42 -29.99
N GLU A 178 -15.20 16.29 -29.32
CA GLU A 178 -15.54 17.06 -28.12
C GLU A 178 -15.08 16.34 -26.84
N SER A 179 -14.79 17.11 -25.79
CA SER A 179 -14.41 16.55 -24.49
C SER A 179 -15.62 16.03 -23.72
N ILE A 180 -15.48 14.85 -23.12
CA ILE A 180 -16.40 14.32 -22.10
C ILE A 180 -15.58 14.04 -20.84
N VAL A 181 -15.92 14.73 -19.76
CA VAL A 181 -15.19 14.69 -18.50
C VAL A 181 -16.06 14.04 -17.43
N PHE A 182 -15.60 12.95 -16.84
CA PHE A 182 -16.15 12.44 -15.58
C PHE A 182 -15.33 13.00 -14.44
N LEU A 183 -15.96 13.81 -13.59
CA LEU A 183 -15.29 14.55 -12.52
C LEU A 183 -15.86 14.17 -11.15
N LYS A 184 -14.98 13.88 -10.20
CA LYS A 184 -15.34 13.65 -8.79
C LYS A 184 -14.29 14.23 -7.83
N VAL A 185 -14.69 14.42 -6.58
CA VAL A 185 -13.80 14.74 -5.46
C VAL A 185 -14.07 13.78 -4.32
N ALA A 186 -13.15 12.83 -4.09
CA ALA A 186 -13.35 11.75 -3.13
C ALA A 186 -13.51 12.28 -1.69
N GLY A 187 -14.52 11.77 -0.97
CA GLY A 187 -14.75 12.09 0.44
C GLY A 187 -15.15 13.54 0.75
N LYS A 188 -15.41 14.36 -0.27
CA LYS A 188 -15.81 15.78 -0.11
C LYS A 188 -17.07 16.09 -0.91
N SER A 189 -17.73 17.18 -0.56
CA SER A 189 -18.86 17.75 -1.30
C SER A 189 -18.73 19.26 -1.36
N GLY A 190 -19.33 19.88 -2.39
CA GLY A 190 -19.31 21.34 -2.51
C GLY A 190 -17.95 21.92 -2.95
N VAL A 191 -17.05 21.11 -3.49
CA VAL A 191 -15.71 21.56 -3.89
C VAL A 191 -15.80 22.28 -5.23
N SER A 192 -15.31 23.52 -5.28
CA SER A 192 -15.26 24.30 -6.51
C SER A 192 -14.05 23.88 -7.35
N VAL A 193 -14.29 23.50 -8.60
CA VAL A 193 -13.26 23.07 -9.54
C VAL A 193 -13.35 23.92 -10.80
N GLU A 194 -12.24 24.55 -11.17
CA GLU A 194 -12.13 25.32 -12.40
C GLU A 194 -11.65 24.42 -13.55
N LEU A 195 -12.39 24.41 -14.65
CA LEU A 195 -12.10 23.62 -15.85
C LEU A 195 -11.81 24.54 -17.04
N PRO A 196 -10.75 24.28 -17.83
CA PRO A 196 -10.58 24.91 -19.13
C PRO A 196 -11.83 24.69 -19.99
N ALA A 197 -12.40 25.77 -20.55
CA ALA A 197 -13.62 25.71 -21.35
C ALA A 197 -13.52 26.60 -22.60
N LYS A 198 -14.05 26.11 -23.72
CA LYS A 198 -14.20 26.87 -24.98
C LYS A 198 -15.60 27.48 -25.14
N LYS A 199 -16.59 26.90 -24.48
CA LYS A 199 -18.01 27.29 -24.49
C LYS A 199 -18.60 27.18 -23.08
N ALA A 200 -19.89 27.50 -22.93
CA ALA A 200 -20.61 27.21 -21.70
C ALA A 200 -20.49 25.72 -21.36
N LEU A 201 -20.30 25.40 -20.09
CA LEU A 201 -20.19 24.02 -19.64
C LEU A 201 -21.59 23.45 -19.44
N THR A 202 -21.82 22.23 -19.94
CA THR A 202 -23.03 21.47 -19.62
C THR A 202 -22.64 20.40 -18.60
N VAL A 203 -23.34 20.37 -17.47
CA VAL A 203 -23.14 19.38 -16.41
C VAL A 203 -24.34 18.45 -16.38
N THR A 204 -24.09 17.17 -16.62
CA THR A 204 -25.07 16.09 -16.51
C THR A 204 -24.83 15.31 -15.22
N ASP A 205 -25.87 15.14 -14.41
CA ASP A 205 -25.80 14.27 -13.23
C ASP A 205 -26.03 12.78 -13.56
N TYR A 206 -25.92 11.92 -12.56
CA TYR A 206 -26.11 10.47 -12.68
C TYR A 206 -27.53 10.04 -13.05
N GLN A 207 -28.51 10.95 -13.09
CA GLN A 207 -29.89 10.71 -13.54
C GLN A 207 -30.20 11.39 -14.88
N GLY A 208 -29.22 12.05 -15.50
CA GLY A 208 -29.39 12.68 -16.80
C GLY A 208 -29.96 14.09 -16.72
N ASN A 209 -30.05 14.70 -15.54
CA ASN A 209 -30.42 16.11 -15.45
C ASN A 209 -29.26 16.96 -15.95
N GLU A 210 -29.51 17.73 -16.99
CA GLU A 210 -28.55 18.65 -17.58
C GLU A 210 -28.78 20.06 -17.05
N ARG A 211 -27.68 20.75 -16.76
CA ARG A 211 -27.68 22.18 -16.45
C ARG A 211 -26.50 22.84 -17.12
N ASP A 212 -26.75 24.04 -17.64
CA ASP A 212 -25.68 24.90 -18.12
C ASP A 212 -25.05 25.65 -16.94
N VAL A 213 -23.74 25.76 -16.97
CA VAL A 213 -22.96 26.51 -15.98
C VAL A 213 -22.34 27.71 -16.68
N GLU A 214 -22.71 28.89 -16.21
CA GLU A 214 -22.10 30.15 -16.63
C GLU A 214 -20.67 30.22 -16.07
N GLY A 215 -19.69 30.25 -16.97
CA GLY A 215 -18.26 30.32 -16.62
C GLY A 215 -17.55 28.96 -16.64
N LYS A 216 -16.45 28.88 -15.90
CA LYS A 216 -15.49 27.76 -15.92
C LYS A 216 -15.48 26.94 -14.63
N THR A 217 -16.23 27.36 -13.62
CA THR A 217 -16.19 26.77 -12.28
C THR A 217 -17.41 25.91 -12.05
N ILE A 218 -17.20 24.64 -11.74
CA ILE A 218 -18.26 23.73 -11.35
C ILE A 218 -18.14 23.34 -9.88
N VAL A 219 -19.27 22.96 -9.28
CA VAL A 219 -19.31 22.39 -7.92
C VAL A 219 -19.35 20.88 -8.04
N ALA A 220 -18.40 20.22 -7.40
CA ALA A 220 -18.21 18.78 -7.43
C ALA A 220 -18.23 18.17 -6.03
N GLY A 221 -18.34 16.85 -5.99
CA GLY A 221 -18.27 16.07 -4.75
C GLY A 221 -18.01 14.61 -5.02
N GLU A 222 -18.35 13.78 -4.03
CA GLU A 222 -18.11 12.35 -4.06
C GLU A 222 -18.87 11.64 -5.20
N MET A 223 -20.14 12.00 -5.44
CA MET A 223 -20.87 11.54 -6.62
C MET A 223 -20.29 12.19 -7.88
N PRO A 224 -19.79 11.42 -8.85
CA PRO A 224 -19.27 12.00 -10.07
C PRO A 224 -20.34 12.73 -10.89
N VAL A 225 -19.91 13.74 -11.63
CA VAL A 225 -20.72 14.42 -12.66
C VAL A 225 -20.05 14.29 -14.01
N ILE A 226 -20.84 14.37 -15.09
CA ILE A 226 -20.34 14.41 -16.46
C ILE A 226 -20.33 15.87 -16.91
N VAL A 227 -19.22 16.33 -17.48
CA VAL A 227 -19.03 17.70 -17.93
C VAL A 227 -18.65 17.69 -19.41
N GLU A 228 -19.37 18.49 -20.19
CA GLU A 228 -19.13 18.71 -21.62
C GLU A 228 -18.85 20.19 -21.89
N GLY A 229 -18.22 20.50 -23.02
CA GLY A 229 -17.86 21.87 -23.42
C GLY A 229 -16.52 22.40 -22.87
N THR A 230 -15.76 21.52 -22.20
CA THR A 230 -14.39 21.82 -21.80
C THR A 230 -13.45 21.94 -23.00
N ASP A 231 -12.28 22.55 -22.80
CA ASP A 231 -11.23 22.62 -23.81
C ASP A 231 -10.44 21.30 -23.84
N LEU A 232 -10.78 20.41 -24.79
CA LEU A 232 -10.15 19.11 -24.93
C LEU A 232 -8.61 19.20 -25.07
N ASP A 233 -8.10 20.18 -25.82
CA ASP A 233 -6.65 20.31 -26.05
C ASP A 233 -5.94 20.79 -24.78
N ALA A 234 -6.55 21.69 -24.02
CA ALA A 234 -6.02 22.11 -22.72
C ALA A 234 -6.04 20.96 -21.71
N LEU A 235 -7.11 20.16 -21.68
CA LEU A 235 -7.20 19.01 -20.78
C LEU A 235 -6.22 17.88 -21.15
N LYS A 236 -5.98 17.63 -22.45
CA LYS A 236 -4.96 16.68 -22.92
C LYS A 236 -3.57 16.98 -22.33
N MET A 237 -3.20 18.26 -22.11
CA MET A 237 -1.93 18.62 -21.46
C MET A 237 -1.79 18.06 -20.03
N HIS A 238 -2.89 17.84 -19.31
CA HIS A 238 -2.84 17.24 -17.99
C HIS A 238 -2.60 15.72 -18.02
N VAL A 239 -2.83 15.06 -19.15
CA VAL A 239 -2.52 13.61 -19.31
C VAL A 239 -1.04 13.42 -19.69
N VAL A 240 -0.39 14.45 -20.24
CA VAL A 240 0.93 14.33 -20.87
C VAL A 240 2.01 13.82 -19.92
N ALA A 241 2.07 14.31 -18.68
CA ALA A 241 3.15 13.97 -17.76
C ALA A 241 2.62 13.43 -16.42
N THR A 242 3.20 12.31 -15.98
CA THR A 242 3.03 11.75 -14.64
C THR A 242 4.41 11.63 -13.99
N VAL A 243 4.60 12.24 -12.83
CA VAL A 243 5.85 12.15 -12.06
C VAL A 243 5.91 10.79 -11.35
N GLY A 244 7.09 10.16 -11.37
CA GLY A 244 7.32 8.84 -10.81
C GLY A 244 7.23 7.72 -11.85
N ARG A 245 7.38 6.48 -11.36
CA ARG A 245 7.24 5.25 -12.17
C ARG A 245 5.84 4.63 -12.14
N SER A 246 4.96 5.14 -11.28
CA SER A 246 3.56 4.70 -11.19
C SER A 246 2.83 4.94 -12.52
N THR A 247 2.07 3.94 -12.97
CA THR A 247 1.15 4.08 -14.11
C THR A 247 -0.15 4.78 -13.72
N ILE A 248 -0.43 4.88 -12.42
CA ILE A 248 -1.64 5.52 -11.86
C ILE A 248 -1.31 6.96 -11.44
N PRO A 249 -2.06 7.94 -11.95
CA PRO A 249 -1.95 9.32 -11.51
C PRO A 249 -2.29 9.48 -10.03
N ALA A 250 -1.59 10.38 -9.34
CA ALA A 250 -1.92 10.84 -7.99
C ALA A 250 -2.03 12.38 -7.99
N PRO A 251 -2.78 12.99 -7.07
CA PRO A 251 -2.89 14.45 -6.99
C PRO A 251 -1.54 15.11 -6.67
N VAL A 252 -0.77 14.49 -5.76
CA VAL A 252 0.60 14.88 -5.43
C VAL A 252 1.44 13.60 -5.32
N PRO A 253 2.05 13.12 -6.42
CA PRO A 253 2.94 11.97 -6.38
C PRO A 253 4.15 12.26 -5.49
N GLN A 254 4.70 11.21 -4.88
CA GLN A 254 5.94 11.29 -4.13
C GLN A 254 7.08 10.70 -4.98
N HIS A 255 8.30 11.20 -4.79
CA HIS A 255 9.51 10.60 -5.32
C HIS A 255 10.56 10.59 -4.23
N VAL A 256 11.31 9.50 -4.12
CA VAL A 256 12.38 9.36 -3.14
C VAL A 256 13.70 9.29 -3.89
N ALA A 257 14.66 10.09 -3.44
CA ALA A 257 15.99 10.16 -4.01
C ALA A 257 17.06 10.05 -2.93
N GLU A 258 18.23 9.55 -3.31
CA GLU A 258 19.42 9.59 -2.48
C GLU A 258 19.99 11.01 -2.46
N ALA A 259 20.57 11.39 -1.33
CA ALA A 259 21.24 12.65 -1.13
C ALA A 259 22.46 12.73 -2.05
N GLY A 260 22.49 13.77 -2.88
CA GLY A 260 23.58 14.01 -3.81
C GLY A 260 23.49 15.38 -4.44
N ASP A 261 24.49 15.72 -5.25
CA ASP A 261 24.53 16.99 -6.00
C ASP A 261 23.53 17.01 -7.15
N THR A 262 23.12 15.83 -7.64
CA THR A 262 22.12 15.68 -8.70
C THR A 262 21.14 14.58 -8.34
N ILE A 263 19.85 14.89 -8.50
CA ILE A 263 18.74 13.96 -8.28
C ILE A 263 18.05 13.69 -9.60
N LEU A 264 17.78 12.42 -9.88
CA LEU A 264 17.04 11.98 -11.05
C LEU A 264 15.59 11.67 -10.65
N VAL A 265 14.64 12.41 -11.25
CA VAL A 265 13.21 12.19 -11.08
C VAL A 265 12.66 11.55 -12.35
N PRO A 266 12.16 10.31 -12.30
CA PRO A 266 11.53 9.68 -13.45
C PRO A 266 10.20 10.37 -13.75
N VAL A 267 9.94 10.62 -15.04
CA VAL A 267 8.66 11.15 -15.52
C VAL A 267 8.18 10.30 -16.68
N ARG A 268 6.95 9.78 -16.56
CA ARG A 268 6.26 9.14 -17.68
C ARG A 268 5.60 10.21 -18.52
N LEU A 269 5.90 10.21 -19.81
CA LEU A 269 5.29 11.06 -20.82
C LEU A 269 4.35 10.25 -21.70
N HIS A 270 3.23 10.83 -22.10
CA HIS A 270 2.27 10.28 -23.05
C HIS A 270 1.75 11.35 -24.00
N ASN A 271 1.83 11.12 -25.30
CA ASN A 271 1.23 12.02 -26.29
C ASN A 271 -0.24 11.64 -26.55
N ALA A 272 -1.16 12.31 -25.86
CA ALA A 272 -2.60 12.13 -26.02
C ALA A 272 -3.18 12.77 -27.31
N TYR A 273 -2.35 13.39 -28.16
CA TYR A 273 -2.79 14.05 -29.38
C TYR A 273 -2.67 13.13 -30.60
N SER A 274 -3.47 13.41 -31.62
CA SER A 274 -3.51 12.64 -32.88
C SER A 274 -2.33 12.91 -33.81
N SER A 275 -1.44 13.84 -33.45
CA SER A 275 -0.25 14.19 -34.21
C SER A 275 0.98 14.24 -33.30
N LYS A 276 2.15 14.17 -33.94
CA LYS A 276 3.43 14.39 -33.26
C LYS A 276 3.41 15.72 -32.53
N LYS A 277 3.85 15.72 -31.27
CA LYS A 277 3.99 16.93 -30.48
C LYS A 277 5.34 17.01 -29.79
N GLU A 278 5.71 18.23 -29.47
CA GLU A 278 6.89 18.56 -28.69
C GLU A 278 6.44 19.15 -27.35
N PHE A 279 7.00 18.63 -26.27
CA PHE A 279 6.71 19.04 -24.91
C PHE A 279 7.99 19.53 -24.25
N THR A 280 7.92 20.69 -23.61
CA THR A 280 9.00 21.23 -22.79
C THR A 280 8.64 21.07 -21.32
N LEU A 281 9.50 20.39 -20.60
CA LEU A 281 9.39 20.06 -19.19
C LEU A 281 10.34 20.97 -18.44
N THR A 282 9.82 21.89 -17.64
CA THR A 282 10.62 22.82 -16.85
C THR A 282 10.37 22.55 -15.37
N PRO A 283 11.30 21.86 -14.70
CA PRO A 283 11.19 21.66 -13.28
C PRO A 283 11.45 22.96 -12.53
N SER A 284 10.67 23.22 -11.50
CA SER A 284 10.85 24.33 -10.59
C SER A 284 10.87 23.79 -9.17
N ALA A 285 11.99 24.01 -8.47
CA ALA A 285 12.14 23.65 -7.07
C ALA A 285 12.07 24.94 -6.24
N VAL A 286 11.13 25.04 -5.30
CA VAL A 286 11.14 26.12 -4.32
C VAL A 286 12.19 25.76 -3.27
N GLY A 287 13.45 26.14 -3.50
CA GLY A 287 14.51 26.10 -2.48
C GLY A 287 15.61 25.04 -2.65
N TRP A 288 15.42 23.98 -3.44
CA TRP A 288 16.43 22.91 -3.58
C TRP A 288 17.57 23.24 -4.56
N GLY A 289 17.24 23.76 -5.74
CA GLY A 289 18.23 23.91 -6.81
C GLY A 289 17.66 24.27 -8.18
N THR A 290 18.50 24.17 -9.21
CA THR A 290 18.16 24.47 -10.60
C THR A 290 18.04 23.19 -11.41
N ALA A 291 17.08 23.13 -12.32
CA ALA A 291 16.98 22.07 -13.32
C ALA A 291 16.93 22.70 -14.70
N GLU A 292 17.62 22.11 -15.67
CA GLU A 292 17.53 22.56 -17.05
C GLU A 292 16.20 22.08 -17.67
N PRO A 293 15.52 22.92 -18.45
CA PRO A 293 14.37 22.48 -19.22
C PRO A 293 14.73 21.32 -20.15
N CYS A 294 13.87 20.30 -20.21
CA CYS A 294 14.01 19.17 -21.11
C CYS A 294 12.92 19.23 -22.18
N THR A 295 13.30 19.16 -23.45
CA THR A 295 12.35 19.11 -24.58
C THR A 295 12.30 17.70 -25.16
N VAL A 296 11.08 17.15 -25.27
CA VAL A 296 10.84 15.80 -25.77
C VAL A 296 9.81 15.84 -26.88
N SER A 297 10.13 15.20 -28.01
CA SER A 297 9.19 14.99 -29.11
C SER A 297 8.66 13.55 -29.11
N LEU A 298 7.34 13.40 -29.18
CA LEU A 298 6.62 12.14 -29.13
C LEU A 298 5.68 12.01 -30.33
N GLU A 299 5.66 10.83 -30.95
CA GLU A 299 4.67 10.49 -31.98
C GLU A 299 3.26 10.36 -31.37
N ALA A 300 2.22 10.36 -32.20
CA ALA A 300 0.83 10.25 -31.73
C ALA A 300 0.61 8.95 -30.95
N GLY A 301 0.09 9.06 -29.72
CA GLY A 301 -0.14 7.92 -28.82
C GLY A 301 1.13 7.32 -28.19
N GLU A 302 2.33 7.84 -28.49
CA GLU A 302 3.57 7.34 -27.92
C GLU A 302 3.64 7.63 -26.41
N SER A 303 4.15 6.66 -25.65
CA SER A 303 4.50 6.82 -24.24
C SER A 303 5.99 6.53 -24.03
N ARG A 304 6.64 7.33 -23.17
CA ARG A 304 8.08 7.19 -22.90
C ARG A 304 8.41 7.60 -21.47
N PHE A 305 9.40 6.96 -20.86
CA PHE A 305 10.00 7.45 -19.61
C PHE A 305 11.23 8.30 -19.91
N ILE A 306 11.39 9.37 -19.14
CA ILE A 306 12.62 10.16 -19.09
C ILE A 306 13.02 10.37 -17.62
N GLU A 307 14.27 10.78 -17.41
CA GLU A 307 14.77 11.20 -16.10
C GLU A 307 15.11 12.68 -16.14
N LEU A 308 14.46 13.46 -15.25
CA LEU A 308 14.72 14.88 -15.09
C LEU A 308 15.76 15.06 -13.98
N ALA A 309 16.86 15.75 -14.31
CA ALA A 309 17.92 16.05 -13.37
C ALA A 309 17.63 17.35 -12.58
N PHE A 310 17.67 17.27 -11.26
CA PHE A 310 17.63 18.41 -10.35
C PHE A 310 19.00 18.58 -9.72
N ILE A 311 19.64 19.71 -9.98
CA ILE A 311 20.99 20.01 -9.46
C ILE A 311 20.82 20.81 -8.19
N ARG A 312 21.36 20.29 -7.08
CA ARG A 312 21.32 20.97 -5.78
C ARG A 312 22.06 22.30 -5.85
N LYS A 313 21.50 23.33 -5.22
CA LYS A 313 22.21 24.61 -5.04
C LYS A 313 23.33 24.44 -4.03
N GLU A 314 24.52 24.93 -4.35
CA GLU A 314 25.67 24.91 -3.44
C GLU A 314 25.30 25.56 -2.09
N GLY A 315 25.59 24.85 -1.00
CA GLY A 315 25.30 25.30 0.37
C GLY A 315 23.83 25.26 0.79
N ALA A 316 22.90 24.82 -0.05
CA ALA A 316 21.50 24.64 0.37
C ALA A 316 21.40 23.47 1.37
N GLU A 317 20.72 23.67 2.49
CA GLU A 317 20.35 22.57 3.39
C GLU A 317 19.51 21.53 2.62
N LEU A 318 19.67 20.26 2.98
CA LEU A 318 18.83 19.16 2.46
C LEU A 318 17.65 18.98 3.43
N PRO A 319 16.51 19.66 3.25
CA PRO A 319 15.33 19.25 3.97
C PRO A 319 15.00 17.79 3.61
N SER A 320 14.55 17.01 4.58
CA SER A 320 14.17 15.60 4.37
C SER A 320 13.02 15.46 3.37
N THR A 321 12.22 16.53 3.18
CA THR A 321 11.11 16.61 2.23
C THR A 321 11.00 17.99 1.60
N THR A 322 10.64 18.10 0.32
CA THR A 322 10.42 19.38 -0.37
C THR A 322 9.29 19.29 -1.38
N ASP A 323 8.45 20.33 -1.42
CA ASP A 323 7.42 20.50 -2.46
C ASP A 323 8.09 20.92 -3.77
N MET A 324 7.78 20.20 -4.83
CA MET A 324 8.33 20.41 -6.15
C MET A 324 7.22 20.64 -7.16
N LEU A 325 7.53 21.38 -8.23
CA LEU A 325 6.60 21.67 -9.32
C LEU A 325 7.27 21.33 -10.65
N LEU A 326 6.56 20.61 -11.52
CA LEU A 326 6.96 20.37 -12.90
C LEU A 326 6.01 21.13 -13.83
N ASN A 327 6.56 22.07 -14.61
CA ASN A 327 5.80 22.78 -15.63
C ASN A 327 5.90 22.03 -16.95
N VAL A 328 4.75 21.76 -17.58
CA VAL A 328 4.64 21.06 -18.87
C VAL A 328 4.07 22.04 -19.88
N ALA A 329 4.85 22.38 -20.90
CA ALA A 329 4.47 23.34 -21.94
C ALA A 329 4.54 22.70 -23.34
N SER A 330 3.70 23.19 -24.25
CA SER A 330 3.73 22.87 -25.68
C SER A 330 3.29 24.11 -26.45
N SER A 331 3.82 24.33 -27.65
CA SER A 331 3.47 25.49 -28.47
C SER A 331 1.96 25.60 -28.70
N GLY A 332 1.41 26.80 -28.47
CA GLY A 332 -0.02 27.11 -28.65
C GLY A 332 -0.95 26.57 -27.55
N LEU A 333 -0.43 25.94 -26.50
CA LEU A 333 -1.21 25.37 -25.40
C LEU A 333 -0.84 26.01 -24.06
N GLN A 334 -1.80 26.03 -23.13
CA GLN A 334 -1.55 26.53 -21.78
C GLN A 334 -0.58 25.60 -21.04
N THR A 335 0.41 26.19 -20.36
CA THR A 335 1.33 25.44 -19.48
C THR A 335 0.57 24.85 -18.31
N VAL A 336 0.81 23.57 -18.04
CA VAL A 336 0.23 22.84 -16.92
C VAL A 336 1.28 22.63 -15.82
N GLN A 337 0.87 22.78 -14.57
CA GLN A 337 1.71 22.51 -13.40
C GLN A 337 1.39 21.13 -12.81
N LYS A 338 2.45 20.38 -12.48
CA LYS A 338 2.40 19.06 -11.87
C LYS A 338 3.13 19.11 -10.52
N PRO A 339 2.42 19.28 -9.39
CA PRO A 339 3.04 19.23 -8.08
C PRO A 339 3.49 17.81 -7.75
N PHE A 340 4.58 17.68 -7.02
CA PHE A 340 5.05 16.41 -6.45
C PHE A 340 5.88 16.66 -5.20
N MET A 341 6.00 15.66 -4.33
CA MET A 341 6.87 15.70 -3.15
C MET A 341 8.19 15.01 -3.46
N LEU A 342 9.31 15.63 -3.10
CA LEU A 342 10.62 15.01 -3.12
C LEU A 342 11.06 14.66 -1.70
N TYR A 343 11.36 13.39 -1.46
CA TYR A 343 11.96 12.89 -0.22
C TYR A 343 13.42 12.57 -0.46
N ILE A 344 14.26 12.93 0.51
CA ILE A 344 15.71 12.83 0.39
C ILE A 344 16.22 11.89 1.46
N THR A 345 16.95 10.89 1.01
CA THR A 345 17.45 9.82 1.84
C THR A 345 18.97 9.84 1.83
N ASP A 346 19.59 9.62 2.98
CA ASP A 346 21.04 9.50 3.08
C ASP A 346 21.34 8.05 3.44
N ASP A 347 22.07 7.36 2.57
CA ASP A 347 22.49 5.95 2.73
C ASP A 347 23.12 5.67 4.08
N SER A 348 23.88 6.63 4.61
CA SER A 348 24.53 6.48 5.91
C SER A 348 23.51 6.41 7.06
N THR A 349 22.28 6.87 6.85
CA THR A 349 21.20 6.94 7.84
C THR A 349 20.08 5.92 7.63
N ILE A 350 20.16 5.12 6.56
CA ILE A 350 19.17 4.09 6.21
C ILE A 350 19.60 2.75 6.80
N GLY A 351 18.65 2.01 7.38
CA GLY A 351 18.89 0.65 7.86
C GLY A 351 19.40 0.58 9.30
N ASN A 352 19.82 -0.62 9.69
CA ASN A 352 20.47 -0.89 10.97
C ASN A 352 21.95 -0.51 10.90
N LEU A 353 22.39 0.37 11.79
CA LEU A 353 23.81 0.72 11.94
C LEU A 353 24.61 -0.44 12.55
N LEU A 354 23.98 -1.26 13.40
CA LEU A 354 24.60 -2.49 13.89
C LEU A 354 24.66 -3.52 12.76
N LYS A 355 25.80 -4.20 12.64
CA LYS A 355 26.01 -5.31 11.71
C LYS A 355 25.68 -6.62 12.41
N ASN A 356 24.95 -7.51 11.72
CA ASN A 356 24.58 -8.83 12.23
C ASN A 356 23.91 -8.75 13.61
N GLY A 357 22.94 -7.83 13.77
CA GLY A 357 22.20 -7.66 15.03
C GLY A 357 21.14 -8.74 15.27
N ASP A 358 20.83 -9.52 14.24
CA ASP A 358 20.00 -10.73 14.22
C ASP A 358 20.80 -12.03 14.44
N PHE A 359 22.14 -11.95 14.46
CA PHE A 359 23.06 -13.07 14.73
C PHE A 359 22.97 -14.26 13.77
N GLU A 360 22.34 -14.10 12.60
CA GLU A 360 22.26 -15.15 11.57
C GLU A 360 23.62 -15.45 10.92
N ASP A 361 24.58 -14.52 11.01
CA ASP A 361 26.00 -14.72 10.68
C ASP A 361 26.86 -14.96 11.94
N GLY A 362 26.30 -15.64 12.94
CA GLY A 362 26.99 -15.95 14.18
C GLY A 362 27.31 -14.70 15.01
N LEU A 363 28.56 -14.59 15.48
CA LEU A 363 29.06 -13.41 16.20
C LEU A 363 29.92 -12.49 15.31
N SER A 364 29.76 -12.59 13.99
CA SER A 364 30.42 -11.69 13.04
C SER A 364 30.18 -10.22 13.42
N ASN A 365 31.25 -9.42 13.46
CA ASN A 365 31.27 -8.01 13.92
C ASN A 365 30.97 -7.77 15.41
N TRP A 366 30.82 -8.82 16.21
CA TRP A 366 30.62 -8.71 17.65
C TRP A 366 31.85 -9.24 18.40
N SER A 367 32.22 -8.58 19.50
CA SER A 367 33.35 -8.98 20.35
C SER A 367 32.89 -9.23 21.77
N GLY A 368 33.48 -10.20 22.47
CA GLY A 368 33.12 -10.51 23.85
C GLY A 368 33.12 -12.01 24.13
N ASN A 369 32.41 -12.41 25.19
CA ASN A 369 32.32 -13.79 25.64
C ASN A 369 30.92 -14.41 25.48
N GLY A 370 30.05 -13.77 24.68
CA GLY A 370 28.78 -14.35 24.27
C GLY A 370 28.96 -15.55 23.33
N LEU A 371 27.86 -16.28 23.14
CA LEU A 371 27.75 -17.43 22.27
C LEU A 371 26.62 -17.18 21.28
N CYS A 372 26.78 -17.58 20.02
CA CYS A 372 25.65 -17.68 19.11
C CYS A 372 25.02 -19.08 19.28
N VAL A 373 23.72 -19.14 19.53
CA VAL A 373 22.95 -20.39 19.70
C VAL A 373 21.68 -20.33 18.88
N LYS A 374 21.04 -21.48 18.61
CA LYS A 374 19.70 -21.48 18.01
C LYS A 374 18.67 -20.96 19.01
N ASP A 375 17.71 -20.17 18.53
CA ASP A 375 16.56 -19.74 19.30
C ASP A 375 15.76 -20.98 19.77
N PRO A 376 15.47 -21.12 21.07
CA PRO A 376 14.70 -22.24 21.60
C PRO A 376 13.21 -22.22 21.25
N GLU A 377 12.61 -21.06 20.96
CA GLU A 377 11.19 -20.88 20.66
C GLU A 377 10.92 -20.65 19.16
N VAL A 378 11.89 -20.12 18.41
CA VAL A 378 11.75 -19.81 16.97
C VAL A 378 12.64 -20.72 16.10
N PRO A 379 12.10 -21.74 15.41
CA PRO A 379 12.91 -22.57 14.53
C PRO A 379 13.52 -21.76 13.38
N GLY A 380 14.82 -21.93 13.18
CA GLY A 380 15.54 -21.30 12.07
C GLY A 380 16.19 -19.96 12.38
N ASN A 381 16.16 -19.49 13.63
CA ASN A 381 16.91 -18.30 14.05
C ASN A 381 18.10 -18.62 14.94
N HIS A 382 19.12 -17.77 14.86
CA HIS A 382 20.23 -17.69 15.79
C HIS A 382 20.07 -16.48 16.72
N VAL A 383 20.56 -16.60 17.95
CA VAL A 383 20.48 -15.55 18.96
C VAL A 383 21.80 -15.44 19.72
N LEU A 384 22.09 -14.27 20.26
CA LEU A 384 23.20 -14.07 21.19
C LEU A 384 22.80 -14.58 22.58
N LYS A 385 23.52 -15.59 23.08
CA LYS A 385 23.44 -16.07 24.45
C LYS A 385 24.61 -15.56 25.29
N LEU A 386 24.30 -14.89 26.40
CA LEU A 386 25.23 -14.61 27.47
C LEU A 386 25.01 -15.65 28.60
N PRO A 387 25.97 -16.56 28.85
CA PRO A 387 25.87 -17.50 29.95
C PRO A 387 26.20 -16.83 31.29
N GLY A 388 25.50 -17.21 32.36
CA GLY A 388 25.86 -16.80 33.71
C GLY A 388 27.18 -17.47 34.14
N THR A 389 28.08 -16.68 34.71
CA THR A 389 29.42 -17.14 35.14
C THR A 389 29.77 -16.69 36.57
N GLY A 390 28.82 -16.10 37.29
CA GLY A 390 29.05 -15.35 38.54
C GLY A 390 29.61 -13.93 38.33
N ASN A 391 30.20 -13.66 37.16
CA ASN A 391 30.66 -12.34 36.73
C ASN A 391 29.81 -11.80 35.57
N TRP A 392 30.07 -10.56 35.17
CA TRP A 392 29.44 -9.96 33.99
C TRP A 392 29.95 -10.66 32.72
N ALA A 393 29.02 -11.26 31.97
CA ALA A 393 29.20 -11.61 30.58
C ALA A 393 28.76 -10.43 29.71
N GLN A 394 29.46 -10.22 28.60
CA GLN A 394 29.19 -9.12 27.69
C GLN A 394 29.61 -9.44 26.27
N THR A 395 28.87 -8.87 25.33
CA THR A 395 29.24 -8.78 23.92
C THR A 395 29.07 -7.33 23.51
N TYR A 396 29.82 -6.85 22.53
CA TYR A 396 29.74 -5.46 22.10
C TYR A 396 30.05 -5.26 20.61
N GLN A 397 29.55 -4.13 20.11
CA GLN A 397 29.90 -3.58 18.81
C GLN A 397 29.94 -2.05 18.91
N SER A 398 30.87 -1.42 18.19
CA SER A 398 30.93 0.03 18.07
C SER A 398 30.50 0.44 16.67
N VAL A 399 29.72 1.51 16.56
CA VAL A 399 29.27 2.09 15.29
C VAL A 399 29.63 3.56 15.23
N ASN A 400 30.04 4.02 14.06
CA ASN A 400 30.22 5.44 13.81
C ASN A 400 28.85 6.10 13.65
N ILE A 401 28.71 7.32 14.17
CA ILE A 401 27.47 8.09 14.07
C ILE A 401 27.52 8.93 12.78
N PRO A 402 26.68 8.61 11.79
CA PRO A 402 26.74 9.26 10.47
C PRO A 402 26.33 10.73 10.53
N VAL A 403 25.37 11.07 11.39
CA VAL A 403 24.85 12.43 11.54
C VAL A 403 24.87 12.83 13.03
N PRO A 404 26.00 13.38 13.52
CA PRO A 404 26.12 13.85 14.90
C PRO A 404 25.07 14.93 15.24
N GLY A 405 24.66 15.00 16.50
CA GLY A 405 23.65 15.96 16.96
C GLY A 405 22.20 15.47 16.83
N GLN A 406 21.98 14.29 16.26
CA GLN A 406 20.66 13.68 16.10
C GLN A 406 20.31 12.70 17.22
N THR A 407 19.04 12.35 17.34
CA THR A 407 18.59 11.27 18.21
C THR A 407 18.62 9.93 17.45
N TYR A 408 19.24 8.93 18.04
CA TYR A 408 19.25 7.55 17.57
C TYR A 408 18.35 6.68 18.44
N LEU A 409 17.80 5.62 17.87
CA LEU A 409 17.01 4.61 18.55
C LEU A 409 17.82 3.33 18.63
N TYR A 410 18.08 2.85 19.85
CA TYR A 410 18.67 1.55 20.13
C TYR A 410 17.59 0.61 20.67
N THR A 411 17.33 -0.50 19.96
CA THR A 411 16.34 -1.50 20.37
C THR A 411 16.98 -2.88 20.48
N ALA A 412 16.42 -3.72 21.33
CA ALA A 412 16.82 -5.11 21.48
C ALA A 412 15.64 -5.94 21.98
N TRP A 413 15.62 -7.22 21.63
CA TRP A 413 14.76 -8.19 22.31
C TRP A 413 15.61 -8.95 23.29
N VAL A 414 15.09 -9.12 24.49
CA VAL A 414 15.84 -9.75 25.57
C VAL A 414 14.95 -10.77 26.25
N TRP A 415 15.47 -11.99 26.38
CA TRP A 415 14.88 -13.02 27.24
C TRP A 415 15.90 -13.48 28.25
N SER A 416 15.62 -13.29 29.53
CA SER A 416 16.57 -13.58 30.61
C SER A 416 15.99 -14.53 31.63
N ARG A 417 16.76 -15.54 32.04
CA ARG A 417 16.37 -16.48 33.10
C ARG A 417 17.29 -16.34 34.29
N GLY A 418 16.79 -15.74 35.38
CA GLY A 418 17.51 -15.61 36.65
C GLY A 418 18.79 -14.76 36.57
N MET A 419 18.91 -13.90 35.56
CA MET A 419 20.11 -13.11 35.30
C MET A 419 19.78 -11.62 35.33
N ASP A 420 20.58 -10.83 36.06
CA ASP A 420 20.53 -9.37 35.97
C ASP A 420 21.16 -8.96 34.64
N SER A 421 20.33 -8.54 33.70
CA SER A 421 20.75 -8.35 32.31
C SER A 421 20.18 -7.07 31.71
N GLY A 422 20.72 -6.67 30.57
CA GLY A 422 20.33 -5.44 29.88
C GLY A 422 21.39 -5.01 28.89
N SER A 423 21.61 -3.71 28.74
CA SER A 423 22.71 -3.20 27.92
C SER A 423 23.39 -2.05 28.63
N ASN A 424 24.69 -1.92 28.37
CA ASN A 424 25.44 -0.70 28.57
C ASN A 424 25.63 -0.01 27.20
N MET A 425 26.05 1.24 27.25
CA MET A 425 26.39 2.04 26.07
C MET A 425 27.55 2.96 26.41
N GLY A 426 28.47 3.20 25.47
CA GLY A 426 29.53 4.18 25.61
C GLY A 426 29.54 5.13 24.43
N THR A 427 29.76 6.43 24.63
CA THR A 427 29.93 7.40 23.54
C THR A 427 31.36 7.88 23.49
N VAL A 428 31.92 8.02 22.28
CA VAL A 428 33.24 8.59 22.03
C VAL A 428 33.09 9.86 21.21
N ASN A 429 33.60 10.96 21.73
CA ASN A 429 33.65 12.24 21.03
C ASN A 429 34.87 12.30 20.07
N LYS A 430 34.82 13.22 19.12
CA LYS A 430 35.90 13.50 18.14
C LYS A 430 37.24 13.87 18.77
N ASP A 431 37.24 14.38 20.01
CA ASP A 431 38.45 14.68 20.80
C ASP A 431 38.97 13.48 21.61
N GLY A 432 38.33 12.31 21.46
CA GLY A 432 38.65 11.08 22.17
C GLY A 432 38.04 10.97 23.57
N THR A 433 37.31 11.98 24.07
CA THR A 433 36.64 11.88 25.38
C THR A 433 35.51 10.84 25.34
N LYS A 434 35.39 10.08 26.43
CA LYS A 434 34.46 8.97 26.54
C LYS A 434 33.45 9.21 27.64
N ARG A 435 32.23 8.71 27.44
CA ARG A 435 31.19 8.67 28.47
C ARG A 435 30.47 7.34 28.42
N ASP A 436 30.42 6.66 29.55
CA ASP A 436 29.72 5.38 29.69
C ASP A 436 28.35 5.56 30.36
N TYR A 437 27.41 4.75 29.91
CA TYR A 437 26.04 4.63 30.40
C TYR A 437 25.83 3.16 30.76
N TYR A 438 25.58 2.89 32.04
CA TYR A 438 25.38 1.54 32.55
C TYR A 438 23.90 1.28 32.76
N MET A 439 23.48 0.02 32.83
CA MET A 439 22.14 -0.28 33.33
C MET A 439 21.88 0.35 34.72
N PRO A 440 20.69 0.91 34.98
CA PRO A 440 19.49 0.90 34.11
C PRO A 440 19.39 2.09 33.13
N ASP A 441 20.42 2.94 32.99
CA ASP A 441 20.35 4.15 32.15
C ASP A 441 20.10 3.86 30.66
N VAL A 442 20.40 2.64 30.19
CA VAL A 442 20.05 2.17 28.84
C VAL A 442 18.76 1.33 28.89
N PHE A 443 18.84 0.07 29.35
CA PHE A 443 17.70 -0.76 29.77
C PHE A 443 18.19 -1.95 30.61
N SER A 444 17.30 -2.53 31.43
CA SER A 444 17.57 -3.68 32.29
C SER A 444 16.34 -4.60 32.40
N THR A 445 16.57 -5.91 32.50
CA THR A 445 15.55 -6.93 32.82
C THR A 445 15.36 -7.11 34.32
N GLY A 446 16.23 -6.52 35.15
CA GLY A 446 16.33 -6.81 36.57
C GLY A 446 16.88 -8.20 36.89
N ALA A 447 17.19 -8.42 38.17
CA ALA A 447 17.90 -9.61 38.66
C ALA A 447 17.14 -10.94 38.51
N THR A 448 15.81 -10.89 38.38
CA THR A 448 14.98 -12.09 38.17
C THR A 448 14.90 -12.50 36.71
N GLY A 449 15.33 -11.64 35.77
CA GLY A 449 15.14 -11.82 34.34
C GLY A 449 13.71 -11.52 33.88
N THR A 450 13.33 -12.06 32.72
CA THR A 450 12.02 -11.93 32.09
C THR A 450 11.35 -13.30 31.94
N SER A 451 10.02 -13.35 31.97
CA SER A 451 9.30 -14.63 31.81
C SER A 451 9.46 -15.18 30.38
N TYR A 452 9.41 -14.29 29.39
CA TYR A 452 9.58 -14.58 27.97
C TYR A 452 10.42 -13.46 27.32
N TRP A 453 10.50 -13.44 25.99
CA TRP A 453 11.04 -12.32 25.25
C TRP A 453 10.35 -11.00 25.63
N ARG A 454 11.15 -9.93 25.67
CA ARG A 454 10.68 -8.58 25.95
C ARG A 454 11.35 -7.57 25.03
N PHE A 455 10.57 -6.66 24.47
CA PHE A 455 11.06 -5.57 23.62
C PHE A 455 11.59 -4.42 24.48
N PHE A 456 12.82 -3.98 24.24
CA PHE A 456 13.41 -2.80 24.86
C PHE A 456 13.81 -1.76 23.81
N ALA A 457 13.66 -0.49 24.17
CA ALA A 457 14.05 0.63 23.34
C ALA A 457 14.68 1.74 24.19
N LYS A 458 15.73 2.36 23.65
CA LYS A 458 16.42 3.51 24.23
C LYS A 458 16.65 4.56 23.15
N ARG A 459 16.19 5.78 23.40
CA ARG A 459 16.55 6.96 22.61
C ARG A 459 17.89 7.51 23.10
N VAL A 460 18.81 7.69 22.17
CA VAL A 460 20.19 8.12 22.39
C VAL A 460 20.37 9.48 21.73
N ASN A 461 20.36 10.54 22.53
CA ASN A 461 20.63 11.89 22.02
C ASN A 461 22.14 12.06 21.83
N THR A 462 22.57 12.29 20.59
CA THR A 462 23.97 12.56 20.29
C THR A 462 24.24 14.06 20.25
N THR A 463 25.46 14.47 20.58
CA THR A 463 25.93 15.84 20.34
C THR A 463 26.65 15.90 18.99
N ASP A 464 26.85 17.11 18.47
CA ASP A 464 27.64 17.38 17.27
C ASP A 464 29.11 16.90 17.37
N GLN A 465 29.60 16.73 18.60
CA GLN A 465 30.93 16.21 18.93
C GLN A 465 31.04 14.67 18.96
N ILE A 466 29.92 13.92 18.95
CA ILE A 466 30.00 12.45 19.00
C ILE A 466 30.49 11.90 17.66
N GLU A 467 31.46 10.99 17.72
CA GLU A 467 32.01 10.28 16.57
C GLU A 467 31.48 8.84 16.49
N SER A 468 31.49 8.12 17.62
CA SER A 468 31.04 6.73 17.66
C SER A 468 30.30 6.40 18.95
N VAL A 469 29.46 5.36 18.87
CA VAL A 469 28.73 4.80 20.01
C VAL A 469 29.00 3.31 20.09
N HIS A 470 29.30 2.86 21.29
CA HIS A 470 29.52 1.49 21.67
C HIS A 470 28.25 0.93 22.31
N PHE A 471 27.77 -0.21 21.82
CA PHE A 471 26.58 -0.90 22.32
C PHE A 471 27.00 -2.24 22.90
N GLN A 472 26.61 -2.51 24.15
CA GLN A 472 27.12 -3.63 24.91
C GLN A 472 26.00 -4.36 25.66
N PRO A 473 25.38 -5.39 25.08
CA PRO A 473 24.61 -6.37 25.83
C PRO A 473 25.41 -6.97 26.98
N VAL A 474 24.82 -6.99 28.18
CA VAL A 474 25.48 -7.51 29.38
C VAL A 474 24.53 -8.34 30.23
N GLY A 475 25.08 -9.29 30.99
CA GLY A 475 24.35 -9.85 32.11
C GLY A 475 25.20 -10.60 33.12
N LYS A 476 24.67 -10.74 34.33
CA LYS A 476 25.33 -11.34 35.49
C LYS A 476 24.38 -12.26 36.24
N GLY A 477 24.81 -13.50 36.44
CA GLY A 477 24.03 -14.53 37.14
C GLY A 477 24.86 -15.78 37.42
N GLY A 478 24.27 -16.74 38.12
CA GLY A 478 24.87 -18.06 38.40
C GLY A 478 25.03 -18.91 37.14
N SER A 479 25.75 -20.03 37.25
CA SER A 479 26.10 -20.93 36.12
C SER A 479 24.92 -21.49 35.34
N GLU A 480 23.76 -21.58 35.99
CA GLU A 480 22.50 -22.09 35.49
C GLU A 480 21.63 -21.01 34.80
N ASN A 481 22.03 -19.74 34.94
CA ASN A 481 21.30 -18.59 34.42
C ASN A 481 21.84 -18.17 33.04
N TRP A 482 21.03 -17.45 32.28
CA TRP A 482 21.40 -16.98 30.95
C TRP A 482 20.53 -15.80 30.52
N THR A 483 21.00 -15.10 29.49
CA THR A 483 20.20 -14.13 28.74
C THR A 483 20.41 -14.33 27.25
N LEU A 484 19.32 -14.26 26.48
CA LEU A 484 19.29 -14.24 25.03
C LEU A 484 19.00 -12.83 24.54
N TYR A 485 19.66 -12.44 23.46
CA TYR A 485 19.40 -11.22 22.72
C TYR A 485 19.17 -11.53 21.24
N ASP A 486 18.22 -10.83 20.64
CA ASP A 486 17.97 -10.87 19.21
C ASP A 486 17.56 -9.48 18.69
N ASN A 487 17.73 -9.30 17.38
CA ASN A 487 17.39 -8.14 16.58
C ASN A 487 17.81 -6.81 17.23
N LEU A 488 19.09 -6.71 17.58
CA LEU A 488 19.68 -5.47 18.06
C LEU A 488 19.76 -4.48 16.91
N MET A 489 19.06 -3.36 17.06
CA MET A 489 19.00 -2.33 16.03
C MET A 489 19.41 -0.97 16.57
N VAL A 490 20.23 -0.25 15.79
CA VAL A 490 20.51 1.16 15.99
C VAL A 490 20.13 1.91 14.72
N THR A 491 19.18 2.83 14.82
CA THR A 491 18.67 3.60 13.68
C THR A 491 18.55 5.08 14.04
N LEU A 492 18.41 5.96 13.03
CA LEU A 492 17.97 7.33 13.31
C LEU A 492 16.56 7.30 13.90
N TYR A 493 16.32 8.01 15.00
CA TYR A 493 14.99 8.06 15.62
C TYR A 493 14.08 8.97 14.81
N ARG A 494 12.95 8.43 14.34
CA ARG A 494 11.98 9.12 13.48
C ARG A 494 10.58 9.15 14.10
N GLY A 495 10.52 9.43 15.40
CA GLY A 495 9.26 9.67 16.12
C GLY A 495 8.55 8.43 16.67
N THR A 496 9.14 7.24 16.53
CA THR A 496 8.59 5.98 17.07
C THR A 496 9.72 5.08 17.57
N ASP A 497 9.41 4.27 18.58
CA ASP A 497 10.34 3.28 19.13
C ASP A 497 10.25 1.93 18.38
N HIS A 498 9.35 1.80 17.40
CA HIS A 498 9.19 0.58 16.60
C HIS A 498 9.69 0.82 15.18
N VAL A 499 10.77 0.14 14.80
CA VAL A 499 11.38 0.24 13.48
C VAL A 499 11.54 -1.13 12.86
N ALA A 500 11.38 -1.21 11.55
CA ALA A 500 11.56 -2.41 10.76
C ALA A 500 12.01 -2.06 9.34
N PHE A 501 12.42 -3.08 8.60
CA PHE A 501 12.98 -2.94 7.27
C PHE A 501 12.26 -3.87 6.29
N ALA A 502 12.08 -3.40 5.05
CA ALA A 502 11.61 -4.21 3.95
C ALA A 502 12.73 -4.36 2.94
N VAL A 503 13.22 -5.57 2.69
CA VAL A 503 14.32 -5.83 1.73
C VAL A 503 13.74 -6.01 0.32
N ARG A 504 14.48 -5.58 -0.70
CA ARG A 504 14.02 -5.71 -2.07
C ARG A 504 14.08 -7.17 -2.54
N ASP A 505 13.06 -7.63 -3.26
CA ASP A 505 12.98 -8.91 -3.99
C ASP A 505 13.16 -10.21 -3.16
N ASP A 506 13.50 -10.15 -1.86
CA ASP A 506 13.80 -11.32 -1.03
C ASP A 506 13.24 -11.16 0.40
N ILE A 507 12.06 -11.76 0.63
CA ILE A 507 11.37 -11.68 1.92
C ILE A 507 12.05 -12.48 3.02
N ASP A 508 12.82 -13.51 2.67
CA ASP A 508 13.50 -14.35 3.66
C ASP A 508 14.79 -13.70 4.16
N LYS A 509 15.32 -12.70 3.44
CA LYS A 509 16.42 -11.82 3.90
C LYS A 509 15.94 -10.60 4.69
N SER A 510 14.62 -10.41 4.83
CA SER A 510 14.07 -9.27 5.55
C SER A 510 14.32 -9.37 7.07
N SER A 511 14.62 -8.24 7.70
CA SER A 511 14.73 -8.19 9.16
C SER A 511 13.37 -8.49 9.79
N PRO A 512 13.27 -9.51 10.65
CA PRO A 512 11.99 -9.92 11.18
C PRO A 512 11.42 -8.93 12.18
N ILE A 513 10.10 -8.79 12.16
CA ILE A 513 9.32 -8.10 13.17
C ILE A 513 8.74 -9.15 14.12
N PRO A 514 9.11 -9.16 15.40
CA PRO A 514 8.62 -10.13 16.35
C PRO A 514 7.26 -9.66 16.85
N LEU A 515 6.40 -10.63 17.07
CA LEU A 515 5.14 -10.45 17.74
C LEU A 515 5.09 -11.55 18.80
N LEU A 516 6.04 -11.51 19.74
CA LEU A 516 6.25 -12.59 20.72
C LEU A 516 6.68 -12.09 22.10
N CYS A 517 6.66 -10.78 22.34
CA CYS A 517 7.08 -10.22 23.62
C CYS A 517 5.92 -10.04 24.62
N ASP A 518 6.21 -10.25 25.90
CA ASP A 518 5.24 -10.09 26.99
C ASP A 518 4.70 -8.66 27.15
N ASN A 519 5.40 -7.67 26.60
CA ASN A 519 5.01 -6.26 26.60
C ASN A 519 4.40 -5.80 25.27
N GLN A 520 4.15 -6.72 24.34
CA GLN A 520 3.42 -6.49 23.09
C GLN A 520 1.97 -7.01 23.15
N ILE A 521 1.67 -7.91 24.10
CA ILE A 521 0.34 -8.51 24.24
C ILE A 521 -0.62 -7.59 25.01
N LYS A 522 -1.85 -7.47 24.50
CA LYS A 522 -3.02 -7.00 25.24
C LYS A 522 -3.98 -8.18 25.41
N VAL A 523 -4.41 -8.41 26.63
CA VAL A 523 -5.24 -9.56 26.99
C VAL A 523 -6.55 -9.10 27.62
N GLU A 524 -7.64 -9.77 27.28
CA GLU A 524 -8.89 -9.66 28.04
C GLU A 524 -8.78 -10.40 29.38
N LYS A 525 -9.67 -10.08 30.32
CA LYS A 525 -9.59 -10.64 31.69
C LYS A 525 -9.71 -12.16 31.66
N GLY A 526 -8.66 -12.85 32.10
CA GLY A 526 -8.62 -14.30 32.25
C GLY A 526 -7.87 -15.06 31.15
N TYR A 527 -7.40 -14.37 30.10
CA TYR A 527 -6.53 -14.98 29.10
C TYR A 527 -5.08 -15.05 29.62
N ASN A 528 -4.54 -16.25 29.71
CA ASN A 528 -3.19 -16.51 30.20
C ASN A 528 -2.25 -16.73 29.01
N TRP A 529 -1.73 -15.62 28.48
CA TRP A 529 -0.87 -15.63 27.31
C TRP A 529 0.42 -16.44 27.53
N THR A 530 0.78 -17.22 26.52
CA THR A 530 2.11 -17.83 26.34
C THR A 530 2.54 -17.70 24.88
N PRO A 531 3.83 -17.81 24.56
CA PRO A 531 4.28 -17.84 23.16
C PRO A 531 3.61 -18.92 22.31
N ASP A 532 3.21 -20.04 22.92
CA ASP A 532 2.50 -21.13 22.24
C ASP A 532 1.03 -20.81 21.96
N SER A 533 0.40 -19.92 22.74
CA SER A 533 -1.02 -19.55 22.56
C SER A 533 -1.20 -18.43 21.56
N LEU A 534 -0.29 -17.44 21.54
CA LEU A 534 -0.28 -16.42 20.50
C LEU A 534 1.10 -15.81 20.35
N SER A 535 1.80 -16.13 19.28
CA SER A 535 2.99 -15.38 18.89
C SER A 535 3.14 -15.33 17.39
N GLY A 536 4.07 -14.54 16.88
CA GLY A 536 4.35 -14.55 15.48
C GLY A 536 5.58 -13.76 15.07
N ARG A 537 5.84 -13.82 13.77
CA ARG A 537 6.96 -13.17 13.10
C ARG A 537 6.48 -12.62 11.78
N ALA A 538 6.49 -11.30 11.66
CA ALA A 538 6.18 -10.60 10.43
C ALA A 538 7.46 -10.23 9.67
N THR A 539 7.36 -10.12 8.36
CA THR A 539 8.44 -9.72 7.45
C THR A 539 7.83 -8.91 6.31
N PHE A 540 8.60 -7.92 5.84
CA PHE A 540 8.25 -7.17 4.65
C PHE A 540 9.32 -7.35 3.59
N ALA A 541 8.91 -7.48 2.34
CA ALA A 541 9.77 -7.28 1.18
C ALA A 541 9.08 -6.35 0.20
N TRP A 542 9.81 -5.88 -0.79
CA TRP A 542 9.22 -5.06 -1.83
C TRP A 542 9.89 -5.21 -3.18
N ASP A 543 9.16 -4.85 -4.23
CA ASP A 543 9.68 -4.65 -5.58
C ASP A 543 9.08 -3.36 -6.18
N ASP A 544 9.34 -3.09 -7.46
CA ASP A 544 8.81 -1.89 -8.13
C ASP A 544 7.27 -1.90 -8.28
N LYS A 545 6.59 -3.01 -7.98
CA LYS A 545 5.16 -3.25 -8.22
C LYS A 545 4.34 -3.44 -6.95
N ALA A 546 4.92 -3.97 -5.88
CA ALA A 546 4.19 -4.27 -4.65
C ALA A 546 5.06 -4.28 -3.40
N LEU A 547 4.38 -4.10 -2.27
CA LEU A 547 4.83 -4.52 -0.95
C LEU A 547 4.39 -5.98 -0.72
N LEU A 548 5.32 -6.82 -0.30
CA LEU A 548 5.05 -8.18 0.17
C LEU A 548 5.05 -8.18 1.69
N PHE A 549 3.98 -8.71 2.28
CA PHE A 549 3.83 -8.91 3.71
C PHE A 549 3.66 -10.39 3.99
N LYS A 550 4.49 -10.95 4.87
CA LYS A 550 4.41 -12.32 5.34
C LYS A 550 4.43 -12.32 6.85
N VAL A 551 3.50 -13.04 7.47
CA VAL A 551 3.53 -13.29 8.91
C VAL A 551 3.27 -14.76 9.20
N VAL A 552 4.13 -15.34 10.04
CA VAL A 552 3.96 -16.70 10.58
C VAL A 552 3.47 -16.53 12.02
N VAL A 553 2.29 -17.07 12.32
CA VAL A 553 1.64 -16.99 13.62
C VAL A 553 1.63 -18.37 14.27
N VAL A 554 2.09 -18.47 15.51
CA VAL A 554 1.90 -19.63 16.38
C VAL A 554 0.64 -19.38 17.20
N ASP A 555 -0.25 -20.35 17.17
CA ASP A 555 -1.55 -20.30 17.83
C ASP A 555 -1.99 -21.74 18.15
N ASP A 556 -2.28 -22.01 19.43
CA ASP A 556 -2.64 -23.33 19.93
C ASP A 556 -4.03 -23.77 19.44
N LYS A 557 -4.90 -22.82 19.06
CA LYS A 557 -6.29 -23.10 18.66
C LYS A 557 -6.76 -22.16 17.56
N PHE A 558 -6.80 -22.73 16.35
CA PHE A 558 -7.26 -22.01 15.17
C PHE A 558 -8.79 -21.95 15.05
N VAL A 559 -9.36 -20.81 15.40
CA VAL A 559 -10.76 -20.43 15.29
C VAL A 559 -11.01 -19.64 14.02
N THR A 560 -11.72 -20.24 13.07
CA THR A 560 -12.17 -19.53 11.86
C THR A 560 -13.60 -19.02 12.00
N SER A 561 -13.84 -17.75 11.65
CA SER A 561 -15.21 -17.22 11.52
C SER A 561 -15.91 -17.82 10.29
N PRO A 562 -17.19 -18.27 10.39
CA PRO A 562 -17.81 -19.06 9.33
C PRO A 562 -18.13 -18.26 8.06
N VAL A 563 -18.44 -16.96 8.17
CA VAL A 563 -18.71 -16.07 7.02
C VAL A 563 -18.48 -14.61 7.42
N VAL A 564 -17.80 -13.84 6.56
CA VAL A 564 -17.68 -12.39 6.71
C VAL A 564 -18.85 -11.67 6.03
N SER A 565 -19.56 -10.79 6.76
CA SER A 565 -20.67 -10.02 6.21
C SER A 565 -20.17 -8.79 5.43
N GLY A 566 -21.08 -7.99 4.86
CA GLY A 566 -20.71 -6.75 4.16
C GLY A 566 -19.99 -5.71 5.04
N SER A 567 -20.09 -5.78 6.37
CA SER A 567 -19.38 -4.86 7.28
C SER A 567 -17.90 -5.22 7.47
N GLY A 568 -17.53 -6.48 7.22
CA GLY A 568 -16.17 -6.99 7.38
C GLY A 568 -15.68 -7.18 8.80
N GLU A 569 -16.45 -6.76 9.81
CA GLU A 569 -16.06 -6.86 11.22
C GLU A 569 -15.93 -8.31 11.68
N GLU A 570 -16.67 -9.23 11.06
CA GLU A 570 -16.58 -10.66 11.34
C GLU A 570 -15.24 -11.26 10.95
N THR A 571 -14.45 -10.58 10.10
CA THR A 571 -13.07 -10.99 9.76
C THR A 571 -12.23 -11.08 11.03
N LEU A 572 -12.52 -10.23 12.03
CA LEU A 572 -11.81 -10.14 13.30
C LEU A 572 -12.45 -10.94 14.44
N ARG A 573 -13.47 -11.77 14.15
CA ARG A 573 -14.14 -12.63 15.13
C ARG A 573 -13.58 -14.06 15.17
N GLY A 574 -12.64 -14.36 14.29
CA GLY A 574 -11.76 -15.53 14.35
C GLY A 574 -10.31 -15.06 14.33
N ASP A 575 -9.37 -16.00 14.27
CA ASP A 575 -7.95 -15.66 14.27
C ASP A 575 -7.59 -14.96 12.96
N ALA A 576 -6.96 -13.81 13.12
CA ALA A 576 -6.79 -12.86 12.05
C ALA A 576 -5.52 -12.05 12.24
N VAL A 577 -5.08 -11.46 11.13
CA VAL A 577 -4.06 -10.45 11.11
C VAL A 577 -4.70 -9.15 10.66
N ALA A 578 -4.45 -8.08 11.40
CA ALA A 578 -4.75 -6.74 10.95
C ALA A 578 -3.45 -5.98 10.65
N LEU A 579 -3.38 -5.41 9.45
CA LEU A 579 -2.26 -4.59 8.99
C LEU A 579 -2.77 -3.17 8.72
N SER A 580 -2.11 -2.16 9.27
CA SER A 580 -2.34 -0.77 8.90
C SER A 580 -1.09 -0.14 8.31
N ILE A 581 -1.24 0.63 7.24
CA ILE A 581 -0.17 1.43 6.61
C ILE A 581 -0.56 2.90 6.59
N PHE A 582 0.39 3.76 6.96
CA PHE A 582 0.30 5.22 6.86
C PHE A 582 1.27 5.67 5.75
N PRO A 583 0.77 5.95 4.54
CA PRO A 583 1.60 6.30 3.39
C PRO A 583 2.45 7.57 3.61
N ARG A 584 1.93 8.51 4.40
CA ARG A 584 2.57 9.79 4.70
C ARG A 584 3.07 9.80 6.14
N MET A 585 4.37 10.08 6.30
CA MET A 585 4.98 10.33 7.61
C MET A 585 4.88 11.81 7.98
N GLY A 586 4.47 12.13 9.21
CA GLY A 586 4.34 13.49 9.73
C GLY A 586 3.76 13.55 11.15
N ILE A 587 3.91 14.71 11.81
CA ILE A 587 3.38 14.93 13.17
C ILE A 587 1.85 15.20 13.19
N ASP A 588 1.29 15.68 12.08
CA ASP A 588 -0.13 16.07 11.94
C ASP A 588 -1.02 14.97 11.35
N ARG A 589 -0.63 13.70 11.53
CA ARG A 589 -1.37 12.56 10.97
C ARG A 589 -2.75 12.45 11.61
N LEU A 590 -3.77 12.25 10.78
CA LEU A 590 -5.11 11.90 11.22
C LEU A 590 -5.31 10.37 11.18
N GLU A 591 -6.22 9.86 12.00
CA GLU A 591 -6.60 8.45 11.97
C GLU A 591 -7.05 8.00 10.56
N THR A 592 -7.72 8.90 9.85
CA THR A 592 -8.23 8.69 8.48
C THR A 592 -7.13 8.68 7.42
N ASP A 593 -5.86 8.98 7.77
CA ASP A 593 -4.71 8.92 6.86
C ASP A 593 -4.09 7.51 6.75
N GLN A 594 -4.78 6.47 7.23
CA GLN A 594 -4.32 5.08 7.18
C GLN A 594 -5.12 4.22 6.20
N LEU A 595 -4.43 3.23 5.64
CA LEU A 595 -5.03 2.05 5.03
C LEU A 595 -5.05 0.91 6.02
N ARG A 596 -6.11 0.11 6.02
CA ARG A 596 -6.21 -1.05 6.91
C ARG A 596 -6.70 -2.29 6.18
N TRP A 597 -6.02 -3.41 6.39
CA TRP A 597 -6.41 -4.73 5.89
C TRP A 597 -6.65 -5.67 7.06
N TYR A 598 -7.76 -6.39 7.01
CA TYR A 598 -8.07 -7.53 7.85
C TYR A 598 -7.90 -8.79 7.01
N ILE A 599 -7.07 -9.71 7.48
CA ILE A 599 -6.69 -10.92 6.77
C ILE A 599 -7.05 -12.10 7.66
N SER A 600 -7.92 -12.98 7.18
CA SER A 600 -8.26 -14.18 7.93
C SER A 600 -8.65 -15.35 7.03
N ASN A 601 -8.66 -16.54 7.61
CA ASN A 601 -9.15 -17.76 6.95
C ASN A 601 -10.69 -17.86 6.95
N ALA A 602 -11.40 -16.78 7.29
CA ALA A 602 -12.84 -16.75 7.20
C ALA A 602 -13.29 -16.80 5.74
N GLY A 603 -14.38 -17.51 5.47
CA GLY A 603 -14.99 -17.52 4.14
C GLY A 603 -15.60 -16.16 3.78
N PRO A 604 -15.44 -15.66 2.55
CA PRO A 604 -15.93 -14.33 2.14
C PRO A 604 -17.46 -14.23 1.99
N GLY A 605 -18.23 -15.29 2.33
CA GLY A 605 -19.70 -15.28 2.28
C GLY A 605 -20.31 -15.31 0.88
N GLY A 606 -19.52 -15.59 -0.14
CA GLY A 606 -19.91 -15.73 -1.55
C GLY A 606 -18.71 -15.53 -2.49
N GLY A 607 -18.81 -16.01 -3.73
CA GLY A 607 -17.66 -16.10 -4.64
C GLY A 607 -16.82 -17.36 -4.41
N SER A 608 -15.79 -17.59 -5.23
CA SER A 608 -14.96 -18.81 -5.20
C SER A 608 -13.76 -18.74 -4.26
N GLY A 609 -13.70 -17.76 -3.36
CA GLY A 609 -12.53 -17.55 -2.51
C GLY A 609 -12.53 -18.33 -1.21
N GLU A 610 -11.36 -18.89 -0.86
CA GLU A 610 -11.15 -19.67 0.38
C GLU A 610 -10.86 -18.78 1.60
N HIS A 611 -10.27 -17.61 1.37
CA HIS A 611 -9.81 -16.70 2.41
C HIS A 611 -10.37 -15.28 2.22
N THR A 612 -10.35 -14.48 3.29
CA THR A 612 -10.85 -13.10 3.27
C THR A 612 -9.72 -12.08 3.47
N ILE A 613 -9.66 -11.10 2.56
CA ILE A 613 -9.03 -9.80 2.80
C ILE A 613 -10.14 -8.76 2.81
N PHE A 614 -10.27 -8.02 3.90
CA PHE A 614 -11.25 -6.96 4.03
C PHE A 614 -10.57 -5.62 4.33
N ARG A 615 -11.00 -4.54 3.67
CA ARG A 615 -10.57 -3.17 3.98
C ARG A 615 -11.77 -2.34 4.43
N PRO A 616 -11.80 -1.81 5.65
CA PRO A 616 -12.88 -0.90 6.09
C PRO A 616 -12.91 0.39 5.28
N ALA A 617 -14.12 0.88 4.95
CA ALA A 617 -14.30 2.11 4.18
C ALA A 617 -13.65 3.34 4.83
N LYS A 618 -13.72 3.43 6.17
CA LYS A 618 -13.09 4.51 6.97
C LYS A 618 -11.57 4.59 6.75
N TYR A 619 -10.90 3.47 6.47
CA TYR A 619 -9.44 3.35 6.35
C TYR A 619 -9.06 2.95 4.93
N SER A 620 -9.65 3.63 3.95
CA SER A 620 -9.48 3.30 2.54
C SER A 620 -8.74 4.35 1.74
N LEU A 621 -8.54 5.56 2.25
CA LEU A 621 -7.90 6.66 1.50
C LEU A 621 -8.44 6.85 0.07
N GLY A 622 -9.74 6.58 -0.12
CA GLY A 622 -10.39 6.67 -1.42
C GLY A 622 -10.10 5.51 -2.39
N VAL A 623 -9.25 4.55 -2.03
CA VAL A 623 -9.12 3.28 -2.78
C VAL A 623 -10.23 2.30 -2.39
N LYS A 624 -10.33 1.18 -3.10
CA LYS A 624 -11.43 0.23 -2.94
C LYS A 624 -11.50 -0.32 -1.51
N SER A 625 -12.69 -0.31 -0.91
CA SER A 625 -12.96 -0.91 0.40
C SER A 625 -13.94 -2.09 0.25
N GLY A 626 -14.14 -2.84 1.33
CA GLY A 626 -14.97 -4.04 1.35
C GLY A 626 -14.14 -5.33 1.24
N HIS A 627 -14.74 -6.36 0.65
CA HIS A 627 -14.12 -7.68 0.47
C HIS A 627 -13.17 -7.65 -0.71
N LEU A 628 -11.91 -7.30 -0.47
CA LEU A 628 -10.90 -7.18 -1.54
C LEU A 628 -10.60 -8.53 -2.20
N ALA A 629 -10.80 -9.63 -1.47
CA ALA A 629 -10.72 -10.97 -2.02
C ALA A 629 -11.83 -11.25 -3.06
N LYS A 630 -13.07 -10.88 -2.74
CA LYS A 630 -14.20 -11.09 -3.65
C LYS A 630 -14.22 -10.08 -4.79
N ASP A 631 -13.81 -8.85 -4.48
CA ASP A 631 -14.12 -7.70 -5.30
C ASP A 631 -12.87 -7.13 -6.00
N SER A 632 -11.65 -7.63 -5.80
CA SER A 632 -10.44 -7.06 -6.44
C SER A 632 -9.46 -8.12 -6.94
N SER A 633 -9.20 -8.15 -8.25
CA SER A 633 -8.24 -9.08 -8.89
C SER A 633 -6.76 -8.70 -8.72
N LEU A 634 -6.45 -7.71 -7.87
CA LEU A 634 -5.11 -7.14 -7.65
C LEU A 634 -4.28 -7.86 -6.59
N TYR A 635 -4.96 -8.46 -5.61
CA TYR A 635 -4.29 -9.04 -4.45
C TYR A 635 -3.86 -10.47 -4.73
N SER A 636 -2.65 -10.82 -4.28
CA SER A 636 -2.28 -12.22 -4.04
C SER A 636 -2.40 -12.49 -2.55
N LEU A 637 -3.13 -13.55 -2.19
CA LEU A 637 -3.30 -14.01 -0.82
C LEU A 637 -3.00 -15.50 -0.76
N ASP A 638 -2.25 -15.90 0.25
CA ASP A 638 -2.06 -17.29 0.63
C ASP A 638 -2.14 -17.41 2.15
N ILE A 639 -2.96 -18.33 2.65
CA ILE A 639 -3.04 -18.66 4.07
C ILE A 639 -2.89 -20.17 4.23
N THR A 640 -1.77 -20.59 4.80
CA THR A 640 -1.46 -22.02 5.01
C THR A 640 -1.26 -22.32 6.47
N ARG A 641 -1.72 -23.49 6.93
CA ARG A 641 -1.54 -23.94 8.31
C ARG A 641 -0.80 -25.28 8.37
N ASP A 642 0.23 -25.35 9.21
CA ASP A 642 0.99 -26.56 9.55
C ASP A 642 1.09 -26.69 11.08
N GLY A 643 0.36 -27.67 11.64
CA GLY A 643 0.26 -27.84 13.09
C GLY A 643 -0.34 -26.62 13.79
N THR A 644 0.45 -25.99 14.68
CA THR A 644 0.09 -24.75 15.39
C THR A 644 0.48 -23.48 14.64
N ARG A 645 1.09 -23.59 13.46
CA ARG A 645 1.59 -22.44 12.71
C ARG A 645 0.70 -22.10 11.54
N THR A 646 0.23 -20.86 11.47
CA THR A 646 -0.47 -20.31 10.31
C THR A 646 0.43 -19.26 9.64
N THR A 647 0.70 -19.42 8.34
CA THR A 647 1.40 -18.42 7.53
C THR A 647 0.38 -17.63 6.73
N TYR A 648 0.40 -16.31 6.86
CA TYR A 648 -0.37 -15.37 6.06
C TYR A 648 0.60 -14.64 5.13
N MET A 649 0.35 -14.70 3.81
CA MET A 649 1.11 -13.97 2.81
C MET A 649 0.20 -13.09 1.98
N LEU A 650 0.53 -11.79 1.92
CA LEU A 650 -0.23 -10.78 1.21
C LEU A 650 0.70 -9.98 0.29
N ARG A 651 0.39 -9.94 -1.00
CA ARG A 651 0.97 -8.98 -1.95
C ARG A 651 0.05 -7.78 -2.07
N ILE A 652 0.56 -6.60 -1.71
CA ILE A 652 -0.16 -5.31 -1.78
C ILE A 652 0.47 -4.49 -2.90
N PRO A 653 -0.20 -4.34 -4.05
CA PRO A 653 0.29 -3.44 -5.11
C PRO A 653 0.46 -2.01 -4.60
N TRP A 654 1.48 -1.29 -5.07
CA TRP A 654 1.70 0.10 -4.65
C TRP A 654 0.56 1.03 -5.05
N GLU A 655 -0.15 0.66 -6.10
CA GLU A 655 -1.40 1.26 -6.57
C GLU A 655 -2.51 1.26 -5.50
N GLU A 656 -2.45 0.33 -4.55
CA GLU A 656 -3.38 0.21 -3.42
C GLU A 656 -2.90 1.01 -2.19
N ILE A 657 -1.80 1.76 -2.31
CA ILE A 657 -1.21 2.64 -1.29
C ILE A 657 -1.09 4.06 -1.87
N PRO A 658 -2.20 4.81 -1.99
CA PRO A 658 -2.24 6.04 -2.75
C PRO A 658 -1.29 7.09 -2.16
N GLY A 659 -0.54 7.73 -3.05
CA GLY A 659 0.43 8.75 -2.70
C GLY A 659 1.78 8.21 -2.24
N PHE A 660 1.95 6.92 -1.94
CA PHE A 660 3.27 6.36 -1.65
C PHE A 660 4.02 6.04 -2.95
N SER A 661 5.32 6.31 -2.99
CA SER A 661 6.18 5.88 -4.10
C SER A 661 7.33 5.04 -3.58
N PRO A 662 7.44 3.77 -4.01
CA PRO A 662 8.49 2.90 -3.54
C PRO A 662 9.85 3.33 -4.09
N ALA A 663 10.81 3.52 -3.19
CA ALA A 663 12.22 3.58 -3.53
C ALA A 663 13.05 3.23 -2.29
N LYS A 664 14.33 2.99 -2.49
CA LYS A 664 15.29 2.85 -1.38
C LYS A 664 15.19 4.03 -0.42
N GLY A 665 15.15 3.74 0.87
CA GLY A 665 15.02 4.72 1.95
C GLY A 665 13.62 5.30 2.14
N ALA A 666 12.66 5.00 1.26
CA ALA A 666 11.27 5.40 1.46
C ALA A 666 10.73 4.77 2.75
N THR A 667 9.93 5.52 3.49
CA THR A 667 9.40 5.06 4.78
C THR A 667 7.90 5.27 4.88
N PHE A 668 7.20 4.28 5.43
CA PHE A 668 5.78 4.39 5.77
C PHE A 668 5.54 3.98 7.22
N GLY A 669 4.51 4.57 7.83
CA GLY A 669 4.08 4.17 9.16
C GLY A 669 3.34 2.85 9.08
N CYS A 670 3.51 1.97 10.06
CA CYS A 670 2.92 0.64 10.02
C CYS A 670 2.52 0.14 11.41
N THR A 671 1.41 -0.58 11.46
CA THR A 671 0.97 -1.30 12.66
C THR A 671 0.58 -2.71 12.25
N ILE A 672 0.98 -3.69 13.05
CA ILE A 672 0.55 -5.08 12.90
C ILE A 672 -0.16 -5.51 14.19
N GLU A 673 -1.26 -6.21 14.06
CA GLU A 673 -2.00 -6.82 15.16
C GLU A 673 -2.31 -8.28 14.81
N LEU A 674 -1.84 -9.21 15.64
CA LEU A 674 -2.29 -10.62 15.63
C LEU A 674 -3.45 -10.75 16.58
N ILE A 675 -4.51 -11.40 16.15
CA ILE A 675 -5.78 -11.49 16.85
C ILE A 675 -6.06 -12.95 17.12
N ASP A 676 -6.25 -13.29 18.38
CA ASP A 676 -6.64 -14.62 18.87
C ASP A 676 -8.08 -14.56 19.41
N CYS A 677 -8.94 -15.42 18.86
CA CYS A 677 -10.37 -15.53 19.16
C CYS A 677 -10.75 -16.87 19.78
N ASP A 678 -9.89 -17.38 20.63
CA ASP A 678 -10.00 -18.66 21.34
C ASP A 678 -11.32 -18.96 22.08
N VAL A 679 -12.12 -17.93 22.39
CA VAL A 679 -13.42 -18.08 23.06
C VAL A 679 -14.55 -17.41 22.26
N PRO A 680 -15.79 -17.93 22.35
CA PRO A 680 -16.94 -17.28 21.73
C PRO A 680 -17.18 -15.89 22.32
N GLY A 681 -17.26 -14.87 21.46
CA GLY A 681 -17.63 -13.49 21.86
C GLY A 681 -16.66 -12.40 21.42
N GLY A 682 -15.50 -12.75 20.86
CA GLY A 682 -14.54 -11.79 20.32
C GLY A 682 -13.09 -12.12 20.73
N PRO A 683 -12.14 -11.25 20.38
CA PRO A 683 -10.73 -11.53 20.61
C PRO A 683 -10.37 -11.51 22.09
N VAL A 684 -9.59 -12.51 22.52
CA VAL A 684 -9.10 -12.66 23.90
C VAL A 684 -7.64 -12.23 24.07
N GLY A 685 -6.87 -12.31 22.99
CA GLY A 685 -5.48 -11.90 22.91
C GLY A 685 -5.22 -11.05 21.67
N ARG A 686 -4.46 -9.97 21.82
CA ARG A 686 -4.02 -9.09 20.73
C ARG A 686 -2.54 -8.80 20.86
N MET A 687 -1.73 -9.34 19.96
CA MET A 687 -0.29 -9.11 19.94
C MET A 687 0.03 -7.96 18.98
N LEU A 688 0.74 -6.93 19.46
CA LEU A 688 0.88 -5.66 18.74
C LEU A 688 2.33 -5.34 18.38
N TRP A 689 2.53 -4.79 17.19
CA TRP A 689 3.73 -4.07 16.82
C TRP A 689 3.38 -2.64 16.37
N GLY A 690 4.15 -1.66 16.85
CA GLY A 690 3.71 -0.27 16.90
C GLY A 690 2.66 -0.04 18.00
N GLY A 691 1.88 1.01 17.88
CA GLY A 691 0.84 1.41 18.84
C GLY A 691 -0.41 0.53 18.87
N GLY A 692 -0.48 -0.50 18.04
CA GLY A 692 -1.72 -1.18 17.69
C GLY A 692 -2.62 -0.34 16.77
N LEU A 693 -3.82 -0.85 16.45
CA LEU A 693 -4.78 -0.20 15.53
C LEU A 693 -5.41 1.11 16.08
N ARG A 694 -4.72 1.79 17.02
CA ARG A 694 -5.20 2.98 17.74
C ARG A 694 -5.50 4.14 16.79
N GLU A 695 -6.38 5.01 17.27
CA GLU A 695 -6.83 6.22 16.57
C GLU A 695 -5.75 7.32 16.52
N THR A 696 -4.65 7.18 17.28
CA THR A 696 -3.54 8.13 17.34
C THR A 696 -2.37 7.67 16.47
N PRO A 697 -2.11 8.31 15.32
CA PRO A 697 -1.06 7.87 14.39
C PRO A 697 0.37 8.02 14.93
N GLY A 698 0.55 8.79 16.01
CA GLY A 698 1.84 9.01 16.68
C GLY A 698 2.53 7.74 17.17
N ASP A 699 1.78 6.67 17.42
CA ASP A 699 2.32 5.44 18.00
C ASP A 699 2.66 4.36 16.96
N CYS A 700 2.40 4.54 15.66
CA CYS A 700 2.69 3.49 14.69
C CYS A 700 4.20 3.20 14.61
N GLY A 701 4.56 1.97 14.22
CA GLY A 701 5.93 1.66 13.82
C GLY A 701 6.30 2.30 12.50
N LEU A 702 7.57 2.18 12.13
CA LEU A 702 8.13 2.69 10.89
C LEU A 702 8.77 1.55 10.11
N VAL A 703 8.39 1.39 8.84
CA VAL A 703 9.04 0.46 7.92
C VAL A 703 9.81 1.26 6.88
N THR A 704 11.09 0.94 6.71
CA THR A 704 11.97 1.55 5.70
C THR A 704 12.29 0.56 4.60
N LEU A 705 12.16 0.99 3.34
CA LEU A 705 12.53 0.18 2.17
C LEU A 705 14.06 0.15 2.01
N LEU A 706 14.64 -1.03 2.07
CA LEU A 706 16.05 -1.33 1.85
C LEU A 706 16.29 -1.89 0.44
N PRO A 707 17.50 -1.76 -0.11
CA PRO A 707 17.83 -2.27 -1.44
C PRO A 707 17.73 -3.78 -1.59
#